data_AF-A0A814XPP9-F1
#
_entry.id   AF-A0A814XPP9-F1
#
_cell.length_a   1.000
_cell.length_b   1.000
_cell.length_c   1.000
_cell.angle_alpha   90.00
_cell.angle_beta   90.00
_cell.angle_gamma   90.00
#
_symmetry.space_group_name_H-M   'P 1'
#
loop_
_entity.id
_entity.type
_entity.pdbx_description
1 polymer ?
#
loop_
_entity_poly.entity_id
_entity_poly.type
_entity_poly.pdbx_seq_one_letter_code
_entity_poly.pdbx_strand_id
1 'polypeptide(L)'
;MMRVFSFIIVLFHLAWTSYGFELPTEIRIGAIFGLGDTLSRQAFEYAVAKINTQSQIFAHSRLVVVNIDMVDVHDSFSAYKMVCAQLQKGIAAIFTGRLSPAIEFISSLTRQLHIPLFLSSPDSQTKVEYYTMNVYPHYTATSQAYSDLIKFQEWEELAIITEHAENLLYLQDLLKLSSDSNQMKVTVRQLRGRPGVDNWVPLLKQLQETGISKFLIDVSTDNLDDFFKHAKIVGLVGPYYDFVLTSLDISAVKWSKILYTLVNITGLQFFGREDPAVDEFFDPNDNHFNINAPLLANERSLRASAALIYDSVYFFARALGSFVEQHPFNITPLICDAQKPWRHGAAFSLFLKKFEANGITGAIKFDENGLRTDVSFEVVDLAANGVSKNGKWSANTPDRLEIRRNFTKDYETRKQEIQNQTLKVTTVIEPPYVMLAPNDTNSTQKFVGFCIDILLDLSTRLNFSFEIEIVKDKTFGKKNEQGEWNGIIGELVNRRADLGLAGLTITYQREQAIDFTKPFLTLGINILFKKAKREKPKLFGFFQPLSLAVWLYMIAAYFAVSFALYLVARLSPYEWRNPHPCKRTHEELENQFTFFNSLWFLIGNIMQQGTDLNPTAPSTRMISCLWAFFTLILVSSYTANLAAFLTVQRMQTPIENAEDLASQTKIIYGVQRGGSTENFFRESKIPTYERMWNYILVNHATATVASSTEGINRVLAGNYAFLMESTTSEYNIMRNCDLTSIGGLLDSKGYGFGVPQNSPYRDILSDTILKLQDEGVIQKYYNKWWKEAANLKCDQEDKRKDTAAELGFANIGGIFVMLAVGLLVSMAVAAIEFSIKIRNRKGRQISIREEMQRYFRFAIFNVSASKRRASIFIRDVPLLDEHHQEAEHIKH
;
A
#
# COMPACT_ATOMS: atom_id res chain seq x y z
N MET A 1 -3.80 36.15 102.09
CA MET A 1 -2.58 36.33 101.27
C MET A 1 -2.54 35.40 100.03
N MET A 2 -2.88 34.11 100.13
CA MET A 2 -2.92 33.17 98.98
C MET A 2 -3.90 33.52 97.84
N ARG A 3 -5.05 34.15 98.13
CA ARG A 3 -6.03 34.54 97.09
C ARG A 3 -5.58 35.72 96.22
N VAL A 4 -4.75 36.62 96.76
CA VAL A 4 -4.19 37.76 96.00
C VAL A 4 -3.07 37.28 95.07
N PHE A 5 -2.28 36.31 95.52
CA PHE A 5 -1.21 35.71 94.70
C PHE A 5 -1.77 34.92 93.51
N SER A 6 -2.87 34.18 93.69
CA SER A 6 -3.52 33.45 92.59
C SER A 6 -4.18 34.40 91.57
N PHE A 7 -4.72 35.53 92.01
CA PHE A 7 -5.31 36.53 91.10
C PHE A 7 -4.25 37.26 90.28
N ILE A 8 -3.08 37.53 90.87
CA ILE A 8 -1.93 38.11 90.16
C ILE A 8 -1.36 37.12 89.15
N ILE A 9 -1.28 35.82 89.47
CA ILE A 9 -0.80 34.78 88.54
C ILE A 9 -1.78 34.57 87.37
N VAL A 10 -3.10 34.64 87.62
CA VAL A 10 -4.12 34.57 86.55
C VAL A 10 -4.10 35.82 85.69
N LEU A 11 -3.91 37.02 86.25
CA LEU A 11 -3.70 38.26 85.49
C LEU A 11 -2.39 38.23 84.71
N PHE A 12 -1.31 37.65 85.26
CA PHE A 12 -0.04 37.49 84.56
C PHE A 12 -0.15 36.45 83.44
N HIS A 13 -0.89 35.36 83.63
CA HIS A 13 -1.17 34.38 82.58
C HIS A 13 -2.11 34.93 81.49
N LEU A 14 -3.15 35.68 81.85
CA LEU A 14 -4.05 36.33 80.88
C LEU A 14 -3.34 37.45 80.10
N ALA A 15 -2.39 38.16 80.74
CA ALA A 15 -1.53 39.15 80.08
C ALA A 15 -0.44 38.50 79.21
N TRP A 16 0.00 37.28 79.52
CA TRP A 16 0.96 36.54 78.69
C TRP A 16 0.29 35.85 77.49
N THR A 17 -0.97 35.42 77.63
CA THR A 17 -1.72 34.77 76.53
C THR A 17 -2.30 35.75 75.52
N SER A 18 -2.13 37.06 75.72
CA SER A 18 -2.61 38.11 74.82
C SER A 18 -1.51 38.79 73.97
N TYR A 19 -0.26 38.30 74.04
CA TYR A 19 0.79 38.68 73.08
C TYR A 19 0.85 37.69 71.91
N GLY A 20 -0.18 37.70 71.06
CA GLY A 20 0.03 37.33 69.67
C GLY A 20 0.86 38.43 68.99
N PHE A 21 1.84 38.07 68.16
CA PHE A 21 2.54 39.08 67.36
C PHE A 21 1.52 39.65 66.35
N GLU A 22 1.06 40.87 66.57
CA GLU A 22 0.11 41.53 65.65
C GLU A 22 0.87 42.17 64.46
N LEU A 23 0.35 41.94 63.26
CA LEU A 23 0.75 42.64 62.05
C LEU A 23 0.49 44.15 62.18
N PRO A 24 1.29 45.02 61.54
CA PRO A 24 0.91 46.42 61.39
C PRO A 24 -0.45 46.55 60.67
N THR A 25 -1.22 47.59 61.00
CA THR A 25 -2.53 47.86 60.40
C THR A 25 -2.44 48.08 58.89
N GLU A 26 -1.31 48.61 58.41
CA GLU A 26 -1.03 48.81 56.99
C GLU A 26 0.30 48.15 56.58
N ILE A 27 0.22 47.25 55.61
CA ILE A 27 1.37 46.58 55.01
C ILE A 27 1.61 47.19 53.64
N ARG A 28 2.72 47.89 53.49
CA ARG A 28 3.08 48.60 52.26
C ARG A 28 3.75 47.67 51.26
N ILE A 29 3.26 47.63 50.03
CA ILE A 29 3.84 46.85 48.92
C ILE A 29 4.09 47.74 47.69
N GLY A 30 5.06 47.35 46.88
CA GLY A 30 5.46 48.06 45.68
C GLY A 30 5.29 47.22 44.42
N ALA A 31 5.01 47.85 43.28
CA ALA A 31 5.01 47.17 41.99
C ALA A 31 5.67 48.00 40.90
N ILE A 32 6.27 47.31 39.93
CA ILE A 32 6.91 47.91 38.76
C ILE A 32 6.60 47.06 37.52
N PHE A 33 6.18 47.69 36.43
CA PHE A 33 5.79 47.02 35.18
C PHE A 33 6.38 47.72 33.95
N GLY A 34 6.51 46.98 32.85
CA GLY A 34 7.00 47.52 31.57
C GLY A 34 5.96 48.43 30.90
N LEU A 35 6.41 49.45 30.16
CA LEU A 35 5.54 50.30 29.33
C LEU A 35 4.75 49.43 28.33
N GLY A 36 3.43 49.37 28.50
CA GLY A 36 2.52 48.56 27.69
C GLY A 36 1.92 47.35 28.41
N ASP A 37 2.46 46.93 29.55
CA ASP A 37 1.95 45.81 30.35
C ASP A 37 0.77 46.21 31.25
N THR A 38 -0.31 46.66 30.62
CA THR A 38 -1.51 47.13 31.34
C THR A 38 -2.31 46.00 31.97
N LEU A 39 -2.20 44.78 31.44
CA LEU A 39 -2.90 43.60 31.94
C LEU A 39 -2.33 43.16 33.30
N SER A 40 -1.00 43.05 33.43
CA SER A 40 -0.38 42.70 34.72
C SER A 40 -0.62 43.77 35.78
N ARG A 41 -0.65 45.05 35.39
CA ARG A 41 -1.05 46.14 36.30
C ARG A 41 -2.47 45.99 36.84
N GLN A 42 -3.45 45.77 35.96
CA GLN A 42 -4.84 45.59 36.38
C GLN A 42 -5.02 44.33 37.24
N ALA A 43 -4.32 43.24 36.89
CA ALA A 43 -4.32 42.02 37.70
C ALA A 43 -3.76 42.27 39.11
N PHE A 44 -2.71 43.08 39.24
CA PHE A 44 -2.14 43.47 40.53
C PHE A 44 -3.12 44.33 41.36
N GLU A 45 -3.71 45.36 40.76
CA GLU A 45 -4.70 46.23 41.43
C GLU A 45 -5.92 45.41 41.90
N TYR A 46 -6.41 44.49 41.06
CA TYR A 46 -7.50 43.57 41.42
C TYR A 46 -7.11 42.61 42.55
N ALA A 47 -5.94 41.98 42.48
CA ALA A 47 -5.47 41.04 43.49
C ALA A 47 -5.41 41.68 44.88
N VAL A 48 -4.87 42.91 44.97
CA VAL A 48 -4.81 43.66 46.24
C VAL A 48 -6.20 43.97 46.77
N ALA A 49 -7.12 44.39 45.90
CA ALA A 49 -8.50 44.67 46.29
C ALA A 49 -9.20 43.41 46.82
N LYS A 50 -9.06 42.27 46.12
CA LYS A 50 -9.68 40.99 46.50
C LYS A 50 -9.09 40.41 47.80
N ILE A 51 -7.78 40.50 48.01
CA ILE A 51 -7.17 40.02 49.25
C ILE A 51 -7.61 40.86 50.45
N ASN A 52 -7.77 42.18 50.27
CA ASN A 52 -8.22 43.07 51.34
C ASN A 52 -9.68 42.83 51.76
N THR A 53 -10.51 42.17 50.95
CA THR A 53 -11.87 41.77 51.35
C THR A 53 -11.90 40.42 52.07
N GLN A 54 -10.85 39.60 51.95
CA GLN A 54 -10.75 38.28 52.55
C GLN A 54 -10.25 38.34 54.00
N SER A 55 -11.18 38.45 54.95
CA SER A 55 -10.89 38.47 56.40
C SER A 55 -10.22 37.20 56.93
N GLN A 56 -10.22 36.11 56.16
CA GLN A 56 -9.51 34.86 56.47
C GLN A 56 -7.99 34.98 56.31
N ILE A 57 -7.50 35.91 55.48
CA ILE A 57 -6.05 36.11 55.24
C ILE A 57 -5.50 37.17 56.19
N PHE A 58 -6.20 38.30 56.34
CA PHE A 58 -5.86 39.33 57.31
C PHE A 58 -7.08 39.72 58.15
N ALA A 59 -6.99 39.53 59.47
CA ALA A 59 -8.08 39.87 60.39
C ALA A 59 -8.15 41.39 60.69
N HIS A 60 -7.00 42.06 60.82
CA HIS A 60 -6.89 43.47 61.25
C HIS A 60 -5.92 44.31 60.40
N SER A 61 -5.32 43.73 59.36
CA SER A 61 -4.31 44.39 58.52
C SER A 61 -4.79 44.49 57.08
N ARG A 62 -4.33 45.49 56.35
CA ARG A 62 -4.60 45.66 54.91
C ARG A 62 -3.34 45.89 54.11
N LEU A 63 -3.33 45.40 52.88
CA LEU A 63 -2.30 45.70 51.89
C LEU A 63 -2.54 47.10 51.31
N VAL A 64 -1.52 47.94 51.36
CA VAL A 64 -1.52 49.30 50.81
C VAL A 64 -0.47 49.38 49.72
N VAL A 65 -0.90 49.70 48.50
CA VAL A 65 0.01 49.91 47.37
C VAL A 65 0.67 51.27 47.51
N VAL A 66 1.99 51.29 47.55
CA VAL A 66 2.78 52.52 47.68
C VAL A 66 2.86 53.27 46.36
N ASN A 67 3.16 52.55 45.29
CA ASN A 67 3.14 53.04 43.92
C ASN A 67 3.11 51.87 42.93
N ILE A 68 2.61 52.12 41.73
CA ILE A 68 2.70 51.21 40.58
C ILE A 68 3.42 51.97 39.48
N ASP A 69 4.71 51.69 39.33
CA ASP A 69 5.56 52.41 38.39
C ASP A 69 5.60 51.70 37.03
N MET A 70 5.38 52.43 35.94
CA MET A 70 5.49 51.93 34.57
C MET A 70 6.79 52.45 33.94
N VAL A 71 7.68 51.55 33.52
CA VAL A 71 9.03 51.90 33.06
C VAL A 71 9.32 51.31 31.70
N ASP A 72 10.13 52.01 30.90
CA ASP A 72 10.67 51.41 29.68
C ASP A 72 11.52 50.19 30.05
N VAL A 73 11.28 49.09 29.33
CA VAL A 73 11.94 47.80 29.54
C VAL A 73 13.46 47.93 29.38
N HIS A 74 13.93 48.86 28.54
CA HIS A 74 15.35 49.11 28.30
C HIS A 74 15.97 50.17 29.23
N ASP A 75 15.18 50.90 30.02
CA ASP A 75 15.68 51.95 30.91
C ASP A 75 15.86 51.44 32.36
N SER A 76 16.98 50.75 32.58
CA SER A 76 17.32 50.18 33.88
C SER A 76 17.56 51.24 34.96
N PHE A 77 17.97 52.46 34.59
CA PHE A 77 18.26 53.53 35.54
C PHE A 77 16.97 54.12 36.12
N SER A 78 15.97 54.35 35.27
CA SER A 78 14.64 54.78 35.72
C SER A 78 13.99 53.74 36.63
N ALA A 79 14.11 52.45 36.28
CA ALA A 79 13.60 51.35 37.09
C ALA A 79 14.25 51.33 38.49
N TYR A 80 15.57 51.47 38.56
CA TYR A 80 16.32 51.57 39.82
C TYR A 80 15.83 52.74 40.68
N LYS A 81 15.69 53.93 40.09
CA LYS A 81 15.27 55.14 40.81
C LYS A 81 13.85 55.01 41.40
N MET A 82 12.94 54.42 40.64
CA MET A 82 11.55 54.20 41.06
C MET A 82 11.48 53.17 42.20
N VAL A 83 12.18 52.04 42.09
CA VAL A 83 12.28 51.05 43.17
C VAL A 83 12.84 51.71 44.42
N CYS A 84 13.92 52.49 44.31
CA CYS A 84 14.50 53.20 45.46
C CYS A 84 13.53 54.18 46.14
N ALA A 85 12.71 54.90 45.36
CA ALA A 85 11.69 55.76 45.91
C ALA A 85 10.60 54.97 46.66
N GLN A 86 10.27 53.77 46.21
CA GLN A 86 9.35 52.87 46.94
C GLN A 86 9.99 52.32 48.23
N LEU A 87 11.29 51.97 48.21
CA LEU A 87 12.02 51.49 49.39
C LEU A 87 12.11 52.50 50.52
N GLN A 88 12.28 53.78 50.18
CA GLN A 88 12.28 54.88 51.15
C GLN A 88 10.96 55.03 51.89
N LYS A 89 9.85 54.58 51.30
CA LYS A 89 8.52 54.57 51.91
C LYS A 89 8.25 53.33 52.79
N GLY A 90 9.19 52.38 52.81
CA GLY A 90 9.15 51.16 53.61
C GLY A 90 8.14 50.15 53.06
N ILE A 91 8.54 49.37 52.06
CA ILE A 91 7.74 48.28 51.47
C ILE A 91 8.21 46.91 51.97
N ALA A 92 7.29 45.95 52.00
CA ALA A 92 7.55 44.56 52.42
C ALA A 92 7.96 43.63 51.26
N ALA A 93 7.54 43.94 50.03
CA ALA A 93 7.86 43.18 48.82
C ALA A 93 7.67 44.04 47.57
N ILE A 94 8.34 43.63 46.48
CA ILE A 94 8.21 44.22 45.14
C ILE A 94 7.65 43.15 44.19
N PHE A 95 6.64 43.52 43.40
CA PHE A 95 6.05 42.68 42.36
C PHE A 95 6.37 43.23 40.97
N THR A 96 6.71 42.35 40.03
CA THR A 96 7.12 42.76 38.69
C THR A 96 6.71 41.77 37.60
N GLY A 97 6.39 42.32 36.43
CA GLY A 97 6.05 41.60 35.21
C GLY A 97 7.21 41.54 34.22
N ARG A 98 6.93 41.73 32.92
CA ARG A 98 7.93 41.65 31.83
C ARG A 98 8.80 42.92 31.79
N LEU A 99 10.03 42.82 32.30
CA LEU A 99 10.97 43.95 32.47
C LEU A 99 12.43 43.61 32.10
N SER A 100 12.68 42.52 31.36
CA SER A 100 14.03 42.17 30.90
C SER A 100 14.49 43.10 29.77
N PRO A 101 15.66 43.78 29.87
CA PRO A 101 16.80 43.47 30.76
C PRO A 101 16.86 44.25 32.10
N ALA A 102 16.00 45.25 32.34
CA ALA A 102 16.06 46.07 33.57
C ALA A 102 15.92 45.29 34.88
N ILE A 103 15.39 44.06 34.84
CA ILE A 103 15.21 43.21 36.02
C ILE A 103 16.52 42.84 36.74
N GLU A 104 17.64 42.70 36.01
CA GLU A 104 18.93 42.31 36.61
C GLU A 104 19.38 43.34 37.66
N PHE A 105 19.15 44.62 37.40
CA PHE A 105 19.49 45.70 38.32
C PHE A 105 18.58 45.73 39.55
N ILE A 106 17.27 45.49 39.35
CA ILE A 106 16.30 45.42 40.45
C ILE A 106 16.66 44.26 41.37
N SER A 107 16.93 43.08 40.80
CA SER A 107 17.32 41.91 41.57
C SER A 107 18.62 42.12 42.36
N SER A 108 19.63 42.75 41.75
CA SER A 108 20.86 43.06 42.49
C SER A 108 20.60 43.98 43.69
N LEU A 109 19.71 44.96 43.55
CA LEU A 109 19.32 45.87 44.63
C LEU A 109 18.52 45.17 45.74
N THR A 110 17.52 44.37 45.38
CA THR A 110 16.69 43.63 46.35
C THR A 110 17.52 42.59 47.11
N ARG A 111 18.46 41.95 46.43
CA ARG A 111 19.45 41.06 47.05
C ARG A 111 20.34 41.79 48.05
N GLN A 112 20.79 43.00 47.75
CA GLN A 112 21.62 43.79 48.67
C GLN A 112 20.84 44.21 49.92
N LEU A 113 19.55 44.53 49.78
CA LEU A 113 18.71 45.06 50.86
C LEU A 113 17.84 44.01 51.56
N HIS A 114 17.94 42.75 51.16
CA HIS A 114 17.18 41.60 51.66
C HIS A 114 15.66 41.78 51.49
N ILE A 115 15.22 42.23 50.32
CA ILE A 115 13.80 42.49 50.04
C ILE A 115 13.28 41.40 49.10
N PRO A 116 12.17 40.73 49.44
CA PRO A 116 11.55 39.76 48.52
C PRO A 116 11.12 40.43 47.21
N LEU A 117 11.57 39.87 46.08
CA LEU A 117 11.19 40.26 44.73
C LEU A 117 10.38 39.13 44.08
N PHE A 118 9.15 39.40 43.67
CA PHE A 118 8.32 38.43 42.95
C PHE A 118 8.37 38.68 41.45
N LEU A 119 8.88 37.69 40.70
CA LEU A 119 8.89 37.70 39.24
C LEU A 119 7.73 36.87 38.69
N SER A 120 7.00 37.44 37.73
CA SER A 120 5.93 36.75 36.99
C SER A 120 6.19 36.70 35.49
N SER A 121 7.44 36.92 35.07
CA SER A 121 7.85 36.91 33.67
C SER A 121 8.98 35.88 33.43
N PRO A 122 9.17 35.47 32.17
CA PRO A 122 10.26 34.57 31.82
C PRO A 122 11.61 35.19 32.21
N ASP A 123 12.44 34.44 32.94
CA ASP A 123 13.79 34.84 33.32
C ASP A 123 14.82 34.03 32.53
N SER A 124 15.86 34.71 32.04
CA SER A 124 16.98 34.13 31.30
C SER A 124 18.23 33.96 32.16
N GLN A 125 18.16 34.36 33.44
CA GLN A 125 19.30 34.33 34.33
C GLN A 125 19.63 32.92 34.80
N THR A 126 20.92 32.57 34.72
CA THR A 126 21.47 31.31 35.23
C THR A 126 22.03 31.44 36.65
N LYS A 127 21.93 32.62 37.27
CA LYS A 127 22.51 32.92 38.58
C LYS A 127 21.49 32.67 39.69
N VAL A 128 21.96 32.13 40.81
CA VAL A 128 21.13 31.90 42.00
C VAL A 128 20.80 33.24 42.68
N GLU A 129 19.51 33.52 42.83
CA GLU A 129 19.03 34.74 43.48
C GLU A 129 18.33 34.42 44.81
N TYR A 130 18.98 34.72 45.93
CA TYR A 130 18.49 34.30 47.24
C TYR A 130 17.17 34.97 47.68
N TYR A 131 16.85 36.15 47.18
CA TYR A 131 15.70 36.98 47.60
C TYR A 131 14.61 37.11 46.53
N THR A 132 14.79 36.44 45.40
CA THR A 132 13.85 36.45 44.28
C THR A 132 12.96 35.21 44.35
N MET A 133 11.68 35.38 44.07
CA MET A 133 10.67 34.33 43.95
C MET A 133 10.09 34.39 42.54
N ASN A 134 10.55 33.49 41.68
CA ASN A 134 10.07 33.42 40.31
C ASN A 134 8.87 32.47 40.22
N VAL A 135 7.68 33.05 40.14
CA VAL A 135 6.41 32.33 40.02
C VAL A 135 6.21 31.79 38.60
N TYR A 136 6.89 32.38 37.62
CA TYR A 136 6.92 31.87 36.25
C TYR A 136 7.70 30.54 36.20
N PRO A 137 7.22 29.54 35.44
CA PRO A 137 7.94 28.28 35.25
C PRO A 137 9.37 28.46 34.78
N HIS A 138 10.32 27.76 35.42
CA HIS A 138 11.70 27.79 34.96
C HIS A 138 11.84 27.24 33.53
N TYR A 139 12.79 27.79 32.75
CA TYR A 139 12.95 27.45 31.33
C TYR A 139 13.25 25.96 31.07
N THR A 140 13.85 25.27 32.05
CA THR A 140 14.09 23.83 31.96
C THR A 140 12.78 23.04 31.95
N ALA A 141 11.78 23.45 32.73
CA ALA A 141 10.49 22.76 32.77
C ALA A 141 9.75 22.94 31.45
N THR A 142 9.70 24.17 30.90
CA THR A 142 9.09 24.43 29.59
C THR A 142 9.82 23.71 28.47
N SER A 143 11.16 23.72 28.49
CA SER A 143 11.99 23.03 27.49
C SER A 143 11.78 21.53 27.51
N GLN A 144 11.68 20.91 28.70
CA GLN A 144 11.37 19.49 28.83
C GLN A 144 9.96 19.19 28.34
N ALA A 145 8.97 20.02 28.68
CA ALA A 145 7.60 19.84 28.23
C ALA A 145 7.46 19.84 26.70
N TYR A 146 8.09 20.80 26.02
CA TYR A 146 8.09 20.82 24.55
C TYR A 146 8.90 19.68 23.94
N SER A 147 10.05 19.32 24.52
CA SER A 147 10.82 18.15 24.09
C SER A 147 10.00 16.86 24.18
N ASP A 148 9.34 16.62 25.32
CA ASP A 148 8.53 15.42 25.56
C ASP A 148 7.30 15.39 24.64
N LEU A 149 6.66 16.54 24.41
CA LEU A 149 5.54 16.67 23.46
C LEU A 149 5.97 16.32 22.03
N ILE A 150 7.10 16.85 21.56
CA ILE A 150 7.59 16.58 20.19
C ILE A 150 8.02 15.11 20.04
N LYS A 151 8.64 14.52 21.06
CA LYS A 151 8.96 13.08 21.07
C LYS A 151 7.70 12.22 21.01
N PHE A 152 6.65 12.59 21.74
CA PHE A 152 5.37 11.89 21.71
C PHE A 152 4.68 11.97 20.34
N GLN A 153 4.90 13.05 19.61
CA GLN A 153 4.37 13.22 18.25
C GLN A 153 5.20 12.49 17.18
N GLU A 154 6.33 11.88 17.54
CA GLU A 154 7.23 11.14 16.63
C GLU A 154 7.72 11.97 15.44
N TRP A 155 8.04 13.26 15.66
CA TRP A 155 8.54 14.13 14.59
C TRP A 155 10.03 13.88 14.29
N GLU A 156 10.34 13.57 13.03
CA GLU A 156 11.72 13.37 12.54
C GLU A 156 12.36 14.66 11.97
N GLU A 157 11.56 15.55 11.40
CA GLU A 157 11.99 16.84 10.85
C GLU A 157 11.02 17.96 11.26
N LEU A 158 11.56 19.08 11.75
CA LEU A 158 10.76 20.25 12.12
C LEU A 158 11.48 21.58 11.84
N ALA A 159 10.69 22.65 11.67
CA ALA A 159 11.20 24.01 11.61
C ALA A 159 10.74 24.83 12.83
N ILE A 160 11.69 25.45 13.52
CA ILE A 160 11.43 26.39 14.63
C ILE A 160 11.39 27.80 14.07
N ILE A 161 10.28 28.49 14.28
CA ILE A 161 10.11 29.90 13.91
C ILE A 161 10.00 30.70 15.20
N THR A 162 10.97 31.58 15.46
CA THR A 162 10.99 32.41 16.68
C THR A 162 10.93 33.90 16.36
N GLU A 163 10.25 34.66 17.21
CA GLU A 163 10.20 36.13 17.18
C GLU A 163 11.52 36.73 17.72
N HIS A 164 12.01 36.21 18.84
CA HIS A 164 13.21 36.71 19.52
C HIS A 164 14.21 35.58 19.78
N ALA A 165 15.49 35.79 19.44
CA ALA A 165 16.53 34.79 19.65
C ALA A 165 16.69 34.34 21.12
N GLU A 166 16.34 35.19 22.08
CA GLU A 166 16.37 34.89 23.51
C GLU A 166 15.44 33.75 23.91
N ASN A 167 14.32 33.59 23.19
CA ASN A 167 13.33 32.55 23.48
C ASN A 167 13.81 31.14 23.14
N LEU A 168 14.89 31.00 22.37
CA LEU A 168 15.49 29.70 22.07
C LEU A 168 16.02 29.00 23.33
N LEU A 169 16.28 29.74 24.42
CA LEU A 169 16.63 29.16 25.72
C LEU A 169 15.53 28.23 26.26
N TYR A 170 14.26 28.55 26.01
CA TYR A 170 13.10 27.74 26.42
C TYR A 170 12.95 26.46 25.59
N LEU A 171 13.78 26.27 24.56
CA LEU A 171 13.78 25.11 23.66
C LEU A 171 15.13 24.37 23.68
N GLN A 172 15.96 24.60 24.70
CA GLN A 172 17.33 24.09 24.76
C GLN A 172 17.42 22.57 24.66
N ASP A 173 16.56 21.84 25.36
CA ASP A 173 16.57 20.37 25.35
C ASP A 173 16.13 19.82 23.99
N LEU A 174 15.22 20.49 23.28
CA LEU A 174 14.85 20.15 21.90
C LEU A 174 16.03 20.34 20.95
N LEU A 175 16.82 21.42 21.11
CA LEU A 175 18.01 21.68 20.31
C LEU A 175 19.13 20.66 20.57
N LYS A 176 19.29 20.19 21.82
CA LYS A 176 20.23 19.11 22.17
C LYS A 176 19.92 17.80 21.46
N LEU A 177 18.65 17.45 21.29
CA LEU A 177 18.23 16.23 20.56
C LEU A 177 18.66 16.25 19.09
N SER A 178 18.77 17.43 18.48
CA SER A 178 19.27 17.54 17.11
C SER A 178 20.80 17.34 17.06
N SER A 179 21.53 17.90 18.04
CA SER A 179 22.99 17.89 18.06
C SER A 179 23.61 16.55 18.46
N ASP A 180 23.06 15.89 19.49
CA ASP A 180 23.76 14.76 20.14
C ASP A 180 23.46 13.40 19.52
N SER A 181 22.27 13.22 18.92
CA SER A 181 21.81 11.90 18.46
C SER A 181 21.49 11.83 16.97
N ASN A 182 21.54 12.95 16.22
CA ASN A 182 21.04 13.06 14.84
C ASN A 182 19.64 12.45 14.64
N GLN A 183 18.86 12.29 15.72
CA GLN A 183 17.53 11.67 15.67
C GLN A 183 16.51 12.59 15.02
N MET A 184 16.76 13.91 15.02
CA MET A 184 15.81 14.90 14.53
C MET A 184 16.52 16.04 13.78
N LYS A 185 16.00 16.37 12.60
CA LYS A 185 16.49 17.48 11.77
C LYS A 185 15.74 18.75 12.12
N VAL A 186 16.45 19.73 12.69
CA VAL A 186 15.86 20.99 13.15
C VAL A 186 16.34 22.16 12.30
N THR A 187 15.40 22.91 11.72
CA THR A 187 15.69 24.16 11.00
C THR A 187 15.21 25.35 11.81
N VAL A 188 16.11 26.22 12.28
CA VAL A 188 15.74 27.43 13.03
C VAL A 188 15.68 28.65 12.11
N ARG A 189 14.60 29.44 12.21
CA ARG A 189 14.42 30.72 11.51
C ARG A 189 13.87 31.77 12.48
N GLN A 190 14.41 32.98 12.37
CA GLN A 190 13.92 34.13 13.13
C GLN A 190 13.06 35.03 12.24
N LEU A 191 11.92 35.46 12.76
CA LEU A 191 11.10 36.50 12.13
C LEU A 191 11.85 37.83 12.19
N ARG A 192 12.16 38.41 11.04
CA ARG A 192 12.80 39.74 10.95
C ARG A 192 11.72 40.79 10.76
N GLY A 193 11.80 41.87 11.54
CA GLY A 193 10.95 43.05 11.38
C GLY A 193 10.18 43.46 12.64
N ARG A 194 9.51 44.61 12.57
CA ARG A 194 8.57 45.08 13.58
C ARG A 194 7.24 44.32 13.43
N PRO A 195 6.72 43.69 14.50
CA PRO A 195 5.46 42.99 14.43
C PRO A 195 4.31 43.91 14.00
N GLY A 196 3.38 43.38 13.19
CA GLY A 196 2.24 44.11 12.63
C GLY A 196 2.55 45.07 11.46
N VAL A 197 3.84 45.32 11.15
CA VAL A 197 4.27 46.24 10.08
C VAL A 197 4.98 45.50 8.93
N ASP A 198 5.83 44.53 9.26
CA ASP A 198 6.67 43.86 8.27
C ASP A 198 6.04 42.56 7.73
N ASN A 199 6.31 42.29 6.44
CA ASN A 199 5.74 41.16 5.72
C ASN A 199 6.59 39.89 5.88
N TRP A 200 6.06 38.86 6.54
CA TRP A 200 6.75 37.58 6.76
C TRP A 200 6.57 36.56 5.63
N VAL A 201 5.77 36.86 4.60
CA VAL A 201 5.52 35.98 3.45
C VAL A 201 6.79 35.45 2.77
N PRO A 202 7.86 36.24 2.52
CA PRO A 202 9.05 35.73 1.84
C PRO A 202 9.75 34.60 2.60
N LEU A 203 9.85 34.71 3.93
CA LEU A 203 10.45 33.68 4.78
C LEU A 203 9.59 32.41 4.78
N LEU A 204 8.27 32.58 4.93
CA LEU A 204 7.33 31.47 4.91
C LEU A 204 7.32 30.75 3.57
N LYS A 205 7.45 31.48 2.46
CA LYS A 205 7.57 30.90 1.11
C LYS A 205 8.85 30.08 0.96
N GLN A 206 9.97 30.56 1.48
CA GLN A 206 11.22 29.80 1.50
C GLN A 206 11.05 28.49 2.29
N LEU A 207 10.34 28.52 3.43
CA LEU A 207 10.06 27.32 4.21
C LEU A 207 9.10 26.37 3.50
N GLN A 208 8.10 26.89 2.78
CA GLN A 208 7.22 26.07 1.94
C GLN A 208 8.01 25.32 0.85
N GLU A 209 8.97 25.99 0.21
CA GLU A 209 9.83 25.40 -0.82
C GLU A 209 10.74 24.28 -0.27
N THR A 210 11.06 24.30 1.02
CA THR A 210 11.81 23.19 1.65
C THR A 210 10.99 21.91 1.86
N GLY A 211 9.66 21.98 1.71
CA GLY A 211 8.76 20.82 1.91
C GLY A 211 8.50 20.45 3.38
N ILE A 212 9.01 21.23 4.34
CA ILE A 212 8.81 20.98 5.78
C ILE A 212 7.33 21.15 6.11
N SER A 213 6.77 20.16 6.83
CA SER A 213 5.35 20.16 7.21
C SER A 213 5.09 20.38 8.70
N LYS A 214 6.12 20.29 9.55
CA LYS A 214 6.00 20.39 11.01
C LYS A 214 6.68 21.66 11.50
N PHE A 215 5.93 22.50 12.21
CA PHE A 215 6.40 23.81 12.63
C PHE A 215 6.22 24.00 14.14
N LEU A 216 7.27 24.46 14.81
CA LEU A 216 7.21 24.93 16.19
C LEU A 216 7.29 26.46 16.18
N ILE A 217 6.23 27.11 16.64
CA ILE A 217 6.03 28.56 16.54
C ILE A 217 6.20 29.18 17.91
N ASP A 218 7.22 30.02 17.99
CA ASP A 218 7.53 30.86 19.13
C ASP A 218 7.29 32.34 18.79
N VAL A 219 6.02 32.71 18.90
CA VAL A 219 5.52 34.05 18.59
C VAL A 219 4.60 34.48 19.72
N SER A 220 4.70 35.74 20.13
CA SER A 220 3.84 36.33 21.14
C SER A 220 2.36 36.28 20.73
N THR A 221 1.46 36.16 21.72
CA THR A 221 0.02 36.03 21.48
C THR A 221 -0.59 37.13 20.63
N ASP A 222 -0.10 38.36 20.78
CA ASP A 222 -0.58 39.52 20.06
C ASP A 222 -0.26 39.44 18.55
N ASN A 223 0.82 38.74 18.18
CA ASN A 223 1.33 38.64 16.81
C ASN A 223 0.92 37.34 16.08
N LEU A 224 0.28 36.39 16.79
CA LEU A 224 -0.15 35.12 16.22
C LEU A 224 -1.20 35.29 15.10
N ASP A 225 -2.13 36.25 15.21
CA ASP A 225 -3.14 36.49 14.16
C ASP A 225 -2.46 36.91 12.84
N ASP A 226 -1.45 37.77 12.91
CA ASP A 226 -0.70 38.21 11.72
C ASP A 226 0.19 37.12 11.14
N PHE A 227 0.79 36.30 12.00
CA PHE A 227 1.56 35.14 11.56
C PHE A 227 0.69 34.17 10.73
N PHE A 228 -0.46 33.78 11.26
CA PHE A 228 -1.35 32.85 10.57
C PHE A 228 -2.02 33.46 9.32
N LYS A 229 -2.24 34.78 9.28
CA LYS A 229 -2.64 35.47 8.04
C LYS A 229 -1.59 35.30 6.94
N HIS A 230 -0.33 35.57 7.24
CA HIS A 230 0.76 35.40 6.27
C HIS A 230 0.96 33.93 5.87
N ALA A 231 0.90 33.00 6.83
CA ALA A 231 0.98 31.57 6.56
C ALA A 231 -0.16 31.08 5.65
N LYS A 232 -1.36 31.61 5.82
CA LYS A 232 -2.51 31.31 4.96
C LYS A 232 -2.30 31.80 3.52
N ILE A 233 -1.72 32.98 3.32
CA ILE A 233 -1.39 33.52 1.99
C ILE A 233 -0.39 32.62 1.26
N VAL A 234 0.60 32.09 1.98
CA VAL A 234 1.61 31.19 1.42
C VAL A 234 1.03 29.80 1.14
N GLY A 235 -0.03 29.40 1.83
CA GLY A 235 -0.59 28.04 1.75
C GLY A 235 0.12 27.04 2.68
N LEU A 236 0.66 27.54 3.80
CA LEU A 236 1.18 26.72 4.91
C LEU A 236 0.10 26.34 5.93
N VAL A 237 -1.15 26.72 5.67
CA VAL A 237 -2.29 26.49 6.55
C VAL A 237 -3.23 25.52 5.81
N GLY A 238 -3.10 24.23 6.12
CA GLY A 238 -3.90 23.14 5.58
C GLY A 238 -3.71 21.84 6.37
N PRO A 239 -4.43 20.76 6.01
CA PRO A 239 -4.49 19.52 6.79
C PRO A 239 -3.17 18.73 6.85
N TYR A 240 -2.20 19.11 6.02
CA TYR A 240 -0.90 18.45 5.96
C TYR A 240 0.18 19.16 6.77
N TYR A 241 -0.18 20.20 7.53
CA TYR A 241 0.74 21.00 8.34
C TYR A 241 0.34 20.90 9.81
N ASP A 242 1.33 20.61 10.66
CA ASP A 242 1.14 20.60 12.11
C ASP A 242 1.92 21.76 12.73
N PHE A 243 1.26 22.47 13.63
CA PHE A 243 1.85 23.58 14.37
C PHE A 243 1.84 23.27 15.87
N VAL A 244 2.99 23.45 16.52
CA VAL A 244 3.11 23.45 17.98
C VAL A 244 3.43 24.87 18.43
N LEU A 245 2.58 25.44 19.30
CA LEU A 245 2.76 26.80 19.83
C LEU A 245 3.51 26.77 21.16
N THR A 246 4.51 27.64 21.32
CA THR A 246 5.22 27.82 22.60
C THR A 246 4.49 28.76 23.57
N SER A 247 3.54 29.53 23.08
CA SER A 247 2.74 30.40 23.93
C SER A 247 1.83 29.60 24.85
N LEU A 248 1.87 29.89 26.16
CA LEU A 248 1.05 29.25 27.19
C LEU A 248 -0.42 29.74 27.22
N ASP A 249 -0.77 30.65 26.32
CA ASP A 249 -2.01 31.43 26.29
C ASP A 249 -2.89 31.12 25.07
N ILE A 250 -2.84 29.89 24.56
CA ILE A 250 -3.54 29.48 23.34
C ILE A 250 -5.06 29.69 23.40
N SER A 251 -5.68 29.57 24.59
CA SER A 251 -7.11 29.80 24.80
C SER A 251 -7.52 31.27 24.77
N ALA A 252 -6.57 32.20 24.97
CA ALA A 252 -6.81 33.64 24.90
C ALA A 252 -6.78 34.17 23.46
N VAL A 253 -6.26 33.39 22.50
CA VAL A 253 -6.18 33.77 21.09
C VAL A 253 -7.54 33.57 20.41
N LYS A 254 -7.95 34.54 19.57
CA LYS A 254 -9.20 34.48 18.81
C LYS A 254 -9.01 33.69 17.50
N TRP A 255 -9.41 32.41 17.51
CA TRP A 255 -9.23 31.48 16.38
C TRP A 255 -10.26 31.58 15.24
N SER A 256 -11.22 32.52 15.30
CA SER A 256 -12.37 32.60 14.38
C SER A 256 -12.02 32.67 12.89
N LYS A 257 -10.83 33.13 12.53
CA LYS A 257 -10.36 33.24 11.13
C LYS A 257 -9.61 32.01 10.62
N ILE A 258 -9.22 31.09 11.50
CA ILE A 258 -8.32 29.94 11.25
C ILE A 258 -9.06 28.60 11.43
N LEU A 259 -10.17 28.55 12.17
CA LEU A 259 -10.92 27.31 12.45
C LEU A 259 -11.37 26.52 11.19
N TYR A 260 -11.51 27.17 10.04
CA TYR A 260 -11.97 26.53 8.80
C TYR A 260 -10.87 25.86 7.96
N THR A 261 -9.59 25.94 8.38
CA THR A 261 -8.47 25.47 7.54
C THR A 261 -7.98 24.06 7.86
N LEU A 262 -8.66 23.31 8.75
CA LEU A 262 -8.33 21.93 9.11
C LEU A 262 -6.87 21.72 9.55
N VAL A 263 -6.25 22.75 10.12
CA VAL A 263 -4.85 22.68 10.59
C VAL A 263 -4.82 22.13 12.00
N ASN A 264 -3.91 21.18 12.25
CA ASN A 264 -3.69 20.68 13.58
C ASN A 264 -2.76 21.63 14.34
N ILE A 265 -3.30 22.30 15.36
CA ILE A 265 -2.54 23.22 16.21
C ILE A 265 -2.58 22.67 17.63
N THR A 266 -1.42 22.24 18.11
CA THR A 266 -1.20 21.80 19.49
C THR A 266 -0.50 22.90 20.27
N GLY A 267 -0.87 23.08 21.53
CA GLY A 267 -0.18 23.99 22.43
C GLY A 267 -0.11 23.43 23.84
N LEU A 268 0.73 24.06 24.65
CA LEU A 268 0.68 23.91 26.09
C LEU A 268 -0.08 25.09 26.66
N GLN A 269 -0.87 24.85 27.70
CA GLN A 269 -1.62 25.86 28.41
C GLN A 269 -1.33 25.75 29.90
N PHE A 270 -1.22 26.88 30.59
CA PHE A 270 -0.87 26.87 32.01
C PHE A 270 -2.02 26.44 32.92
N PHE A 271 -3.24 26.87 32.61
CA PHE A 271 -4.48 26.49 33.29
C PHE A 271 -5.65 26.53 32.30
N GLY A 272 -6.59 25.60 32.44
CA GLY A 272 -7.80 25.54 31.60
C GLY A 272 -8.90 26.48 32.09
N ARG A 273 -9.84 26.84 31.20
CA ARG A 273 -11.05 27.59 31.60
C ARG A 273 -11.98 26.77 32.50
N GLU A 274 -11.90 25.44 32.42
CA GLU A 274 -12.70 24.51 33.20
C GLU A 274 -12.22 24.35 34.65
N ASP A 275 -11.14 25.04 35.05
CA ASP A 275 -10.64 25.00 36.42
C ASP A 275 -11.53 25.86 37.34
N PRO A 276 -12.05 25.31 38.46
CA PRO A 276 -12.84 26.06 39.43
C PRO A 276 -12.16 27.33 39.94
N ALA A 277 -10.82 27.36 40.05
CA ALA A 277 -10.09 28.54 40.49
C ALA A 277 -10.15 29.70 39.49
N VAL A 278 -10.25 29.36 38.19
CA VAL A 278 -10.41 30.34 37.11
C VAL A 278 -11.85 30.84 37.04
N ASP A 279 -12.83 29.95 37.25
CA ASP A 279 -14.24 30.34 37.35
C ASP A 279 -14.49 31.28 38.55
N GLU A 280 -13.86 31.02 39.70
CA GLU A 280 -13.91 31.91 40.88
C GLU A 280 -13.22 33.27 40.62
N PHE A 281 -12.18 33.30 39.78
CA PHE A 281 -11.54 34.55 39.36
C PHE A 281 -12.49 35.43 38.53
N PHE A 282 -13.33 34.82 37.68
CA PHE A 282 -14.29 35.52 36.82
C PHE A 282 -15.69 35.69 37.43
N ASP A 283 -15.84 35.61 38.76
CA ASP A 283 -17.16 35.74 39.41
C ASP A 283 -17.84 37.06 39.01
N PRO A 284 -18.95 37.03 38.25
CA PRO A 284 -19.64 38.23 37.77
C PRO A 284 -20.26 39.07 38.90
N ASN A 285 -20.38 38.52 40.11
CA ASN A 285 -20.90 39.22 41.29
C ASN A 285 -19.81 40.01 42.04
N ASP A 286 -18.53 39.86 41.69
CA ASP A 286 -17.45 40.62 42.29
C ASP A 286 -17.36 42.03 41.67
N ASN A 287 -17.94 42.99 42.37
CA ASN A 287 -17.90 44.41 41.98
C ASN A 287 -16.47 44.95 41.84
N HIS A 288 -15.47 44.37 42.52
CA HIS A 288 -14.08 44.83 42.42
C HIS A 288 -13.42 44.41 41.10
N PHE A 289 -13.88 43.31 40.48
CA PHE A 289 -13.34 42.83 39.21
C PHE A 289 -13.67 43.80 38.06
N ASN A 290 -14.93 44.22 37.96
CA ASN A 290 -15.37 45.15 36.91
C ASN A 290 -14.80 46.57 37.07
N ILE A 291 -14.47 46.98 38.31
CA ILE A 291 -13.94 48.32 38.61
C ILE A 291 -12.42 48.39 38.41
N ASN A 292 -11.67 47.41 38.93
CA ASN A 292 -10.21 47.45 38.95
C ASN A 292 -9.57 46.72 37.75
N ALA A 293 -10.32 45.89 37.02
CA ALA A 293 -9.81 45.10 35.89
C ALA A 293 -10.73 45.13 34.64
N PRO A 294 -11.04 46.32 34.09
CA PRO A 294 -12.00 46.45 32.99
C PRO A 294 -11.57 45.81 31.67
N LEU A 295 -10.26 45.68 31.38
CA LEU A 295 -9.79 45.02 30.16
C LEU A 295 -9.95 43.50 30.27
N LEU A 296 -9.65 42.93 31.44
CA LEU A 296 -9.83 41.51 31.72
C LEU A 296 -11.32 41.12 31.69
N ALA A 297 -12.21 41.99 32.16
CA ALA A 297 -13.66 41.80 32.11
C ALA A 297 -14.22 41.79 30.67
N ASN A 298 -13.68 42.63 29.78
CA ASN A 298 -14.11 42.72 28.39
C ASN A 298 -13.61 41.57 27.50
N GLU A 299 -12.38 41.11 27.71
CA GLU A 299 -11.79 40.04 26.90
C GLU A 299 -12.31 38.64 27.27
N ARG A 300 -12.79 38.45 28.52
CA ARG A 300 -13.23 37.13 29.06
C ARG A 300 -12.23 36.00 28.83
N SER A 301 -10.94 36.34 28.78
CA SER A 301 -9.82 35.42 28.66
C SER A 301 -8.72 35.87 29.60
N LEU A 302 -8.28 34.98 30.49
CA LEU A 302 -7.20 35.25 31.43
C LEU A 302 -5.87 34.82 30.80
N ARG A 303 -4.94 35.76 30.59
CA ARG A 303 -3.57 35.46 30.18
C ARG A 303 -2.74 34.97 31.37
N ALA A 304 -1.74 34.12 31.11
CA ALA A 304 -0.86 33.56 32.12
C ALA A 304 -0.09 34.65 32.87
N SER A 305 0.34 35.72 32.20
CA SER A 305 1.03 36.85 32.84
C SER A 305 0.18 37.56 33.90
N ALA A 306 -1.14 37.66 33.68
CA ALA A 306 -2.07 38.25 34.64
C ALA A 306 -2.35 37.28 35.81
N ALA A 307 -2.55 36.00 35.51
CA ALA A 307 -2.77 34.97 36.53
C ALA A 307 -1.56 34.82 37.47
N LEU A 308 -0.34 34.83 36.94
CA LEU A 308 0.90 34.74 37.71
C LEU A 308 1.10 35.93 38.65
N ILE A 309 0.72 37.14 38.23
CA ILE A 309 0.78 38.33 39.08
C ILE A 309 -0.24 38.25 40.21
N TYR A 310 -1.47 37.82 39.92
CA TYR A 310 -2.48 37.58 40.94
C TYR A 310 -1.99 36.56 41.97
N ASP A 311 -1.49 35.42 41.49
CA ASP A 311 -0.94 34.34 42.32
C ASP A 311 0.25 34.81 43.16
N SER A 312 1.09 35.71 42.64
CA SER A 312 2.23 36.27 43.38
C SER A 312 1.76 37.07 44.61
N VAL A 313 0.76 37.95 44.43
CA VAL A 313 0.21 38.76 45.54
C VAL A 313 -0.53 37.87 46.53
N TYR A 314 -1.32 36.90 46.03
CA TYR A 314 -2.04 35.94 46.85
C TYR A 314 -1.11 35.06 47.69
N PHE A 315 -0.06 34.51 47.08
CA PHE A 315 0.97 33.73 47.76
C PHE A 315 1.66 34.54 48.84
N PHE A 316 2.09 35.77 48.52
CA PHE A 316 2.73 36.66 49.49
C PHE A 316 1.82 36.96 50.68
N ALA A 317 0.55 37.28 50.44
CA ALA A 317 -0.39 37.61 51.51
C ALA A 317 -0.62 36.43 52.46
N ARG A 318 -0.81 35.21 51.91
CA ARG A 318 -0.97 34.00 52.73
C ARG A 318 0.30 33.64 53.50
N ALA A 319 1.45 33.71 52.84
CA ALA A 319 2.73 33.44 53.49
C ALA A 319 3.00 34.44 54.62
N LEU A 320 2.67 35.72 54.41
CA LEU A 320 2.83 36.76 55.43
C LEU A 320 1.92 36.51 56.64
N GLY A 321 0.66 36.13 56.41
CA GLY A 321 -0.27 35.74 57.48
C GLY A 321 0.30 34.61 58.34
N SER A 322 0.75 33.52 57.72
CA SER A 322 1.32 32.37 58.45
C SER A 322 2.69 32.65 59.08
N PHE A 323 3.50 33.53 58.51
CA PHE A 323 4.81 33.88 59.07
C PHE A 323 4.69 34.62 60.41
N VAL A 324 3.73 35.53 60.49
CA VAL A 324 3.59 36.45 61.63
C VAL A 324 3.01 35.75 62.87
N GLU A 325 2.25 34.68 62.68
CA GLU A 325 1.84 33.79 63.78
C GLU A 325 3.05 33.24 64.56
N GLN A 326 4.22 33.12 63.91
CA GLN A 326 5.41 32.47 64.46
C GLN A 326 6.57 33.43 64.73
N HIS A 327 6.62 34.60 64.08
CA HIS A 327 7.76 35.52 64.15
C HIS A 327 7.33 37.01 64.21
N PRO A 328 8.07 37.86 64.96
CA PRO A 328 7.83 39.30 64.93
C PRO A 328 8.17 39.88 63.55
N PHE A 329 7.27 40.70 63.02
CA PHE A 329 7.40 41.33 61.69
C PHE A 329 7.27 42.84 61.78
N ASN A 330 8.26 43.58 61.28
CA ASN A 330 8.20 45.04 61.20
C ASN A 330 8.88 45.54 59.92
N ILE A 331 8.26 46.52 59.26
CA ILE A 331 8.71 47.11 58.00
C ILE A 331 9.44 48.42 58.32
N THR A 332 10.68 48.55 57.86
CA THR A 332 11.50 49.75 58.04
C THR A 332 11.77 50.43 56.69
N PRO A 333 11.73 51.77 56.60
CA PRO A 333 12.15 52.47 55.39
C PRO A 333 13.66 52.26 55.16
N LEU A 334 14.02 52.03 53.90
CA LEU A 334 15.40 51.72 53.49
C LEU A 334 15.93 52.76 52.51
N ILE A 335 17.24 53.00 52.57
CA ILE A 335 17.96 53.90 51.65
C ILE A 335 18.83 53.01 50.76
N CYS A 336 18.70 53.14 49.44
CA CYS A 336 19.40 52.27 48.49
C CYS A 336 20.93 52.32 48.57
N ASP A 337 21.48 53.50 48.85
CA ASP A 337 22.93 53.67 48.98
C ASP A 337 23.48 53.18 50.33
N ALA A 338 22.60 52.86 51.30
CA ALA A 338 22.99 52.41 52.62
C ALA A 338 23.17 50.88 52.65
N GLN A 339 24.25 50.40 53.28
CA GLN A 339 24.56 48.97 53.41
C GLN A 339 23.74 48.24 54.49
N LYS A 340 22.65 48.82 55.00
CA LYS A 340 21.86 48.21 56.08
C LYS A 340 20.65 47.49 55.49
N PRO A 341 20.65 46.15 55.39
CA PRO A 341 19.52 45.40 54.87
C PRO A 341 18.37 45.32 55.86
N TRP A 342 17.20 44.91 55.38
CA TRP A 342 16.04 44.65 56.23
C TRP A 342 16.29 43.49 57.19
N ARG A 343 16.12 43.75 58.50
CA ARG A 343 16.42 42.78 59.57
C ARG A 343 15.66 41.46 59.43
N HIS A 344 14.40 41.51 59.02
CA HIS A 344 13.53 40.34 58.92
C HIS A 344 13.51 39.72 57.52
N GLY A 345 14.11 40.40 56.53
CA GLY A 345 14.06 40.00 55.13
C GLY A 345 14.65 38.62 54.85
N ALA A 346 15.81 38.29 55.43
CA ALA A 346 16.43 36.98 55.24
C ALA A 346 15.59 35.81 55.81
N ALA A 347 15.03 35.99 57.01
CA ALA A 347 14.18 34.97 57.63
C ALA A 347 12.87 34.79 56.85
N PHE A 348 12.28 35.90 56.40
CA PHE A 348 11.04 35.89 55.64
C PHE A 348 11.22 35.31 54.23
N SER A 349 12.30 35.65 53.51
CA SER A 349 12.62 35.02 52.21
C SER A 349 12.87 33.52 52.33
N LEU A 350 13.51 33.05 53.41
CA LEU A 350 13.68 31.61 53.64
C LEU A 350 12.35 30.92 53.94
N PHE A 351 11.44 31.59 54.66
CA PHE A 351 10.09 31.09 54.89
C PHE A 351 9.30 31.00 53.58
N LEU A 352 9.34 32.04 52.76
CA LEU A 352 8.68 32.09 51.45
C LEU A 352 9.10 30.91 50.55
N LYS A 353 10.37 30.48 50.59
CA LYS A 353 10.84 29.31 49.82
C LYS A 353 10.32 27.96 50.32
N LYS A 354 9.94 27.87 51.60
CA LYS A 354 9.41 26.63 52.21
C LYS A 354 7.89 26.60 52.26
N PHE A 355 7.24 27.75 52.07
CA PHE A 355 5.79 27.88 52.09
C PHE A 355 5.17 27.33 50.81
N GLU A 356 3.98 26.76 50.94
CA GLU A 356 3.23 26.18 49.83
C GLU A 356 1.81 26.75 49.85
N ALA A 357 1.34 27.20 48.69
CA ALA A 357 -0.04 27.62 48.50
C ALA A 357 -0.54 27.27 47.10
N ASN A 358 -1.86 27.10 46.98
CA ASN A 358 -2.51 26.85 45.71
C ASN A 358 -3.15 28.14 45.21
N GLY A 359 -2.76 28.56 44.01
CA GLY A 359 -3.33 29.70 43.29
C GLY A 359 -4.10 29.25 42.05
N ILE A 360 -4.38 30.19 41.14
CA ILE A 360 -5.02 29.96 39.85
C ILE A 360 -4.16 29.04 38.98
N THR A 361 -2.84 29.17 39.09
CA THR A 361 -1.88 28.40 38.31
C THR A 361 -1.51 27.06 38.96
N GLY A 362 -2.30 26.60 39.94
CA GLY A 362 -2.06 25.37 40.70
C GLY A 362 -1.15 25.58 41.91
N ALA A 363 -0.41 24.53 42.29
CA ALA A 363 0.48 24.56 43.45
C ALA A 363 1.70 25.47 43.20
N ILE A 364 1.98 26.36 44.15
CA ILE A 364 3.10 27.30 44.11
C ILE A 364 4.09 26.87 45.19
N LYS A 365 5.23 26.36 44.73
CA LYS A 365 6.34 25.88 45.57
C LYS A 365 7.67 26.23 44.93
N PHE A 366 8.61 26.72 45.74
CA PHE A 366 9.92 27.14 45.28
C PHE A 366 11.03 26.19 45.73
N ASP A 367 12.15 26.18 44.99
CA ASP A 367 13.40 25.57 45.41
C ASP A 367 14.24 26.53 46.30
N GLU A 368 15.43 26.09 46.69
CA GLU A 368 16.37 26.92 47.46
C GLU A 368 16.81 28.19 46.71
N ASN A 369 16.70 28.20 45.39
CA ASN A 369 17.05 29.32 44.51
C ASN A 369 15.88 30.28 44.27
N GLY A 370 14.66 29.94 44.72
CA GLY A 370 13.47 30.75 44.48
C GLY A 370 12.80 30.48 43.13
N LEU A 371 13.13 29.37 42.48
CA LEU A 371 12.54 28.90 41.23
C LEU A 371 11.38 27.95 41.51
N ARG A 372 10.30 28.06 40.74
CA ARG A 372 9.12 27.19 40.91
C ARG A 372 9.42 25.74 40.48
N THR A 373 9.21 24.78 41.38
CA THR A 373 9.51 23.35 41.13
C THR A 373 8.30 22.54 40.68
N ASP A 374 7.13 22.79 41.25
CA ASP A 374 5.92 22.03 40.95
C ASP A 374 5.14 22.74 39.84
N VAL A 375 5.42 22.32 38.60
CA VAL A 375 4.87 22.90 37.38
C VAL A 375 4.15 21.82 36.58
N SER A 376 2.91 22.13 36.21
CA SER A 376 2.14 21.30 35.29
C SER A 376 1.54 22.14 34.17
N PHE A 377 1.50 21.59 32.96
CA PHE A 377 0.87 22.20 31.79
C PHE A 377 -0.26 21.31 31.29
N GLU A 378 -1.32 21.90 30.76
CA GLU A 378 -2.35 21.18 30.01
C GLU A 378 -1.95 21.13 28.53
N VAL A 379 -2.06 19.94 27.92
CA VAL A 379 -1.89 19.78 26.48
C VAL A 379 -3.23 19.99 25.83
N VAL A 380 -3.29 20.96 24.93
CA VAL A 380 -4.53 21.34 24.25
C VAL A 380 -4.36 21.34 22.74
N ASP A 381 -5.39 20.89 22.05
CA ASP A 381 -5.46 20.91 20.60
C ASP A 381 -6.61 21.81 20.14
N LEU A 382 -6.36 22.58 19.08
CA LEU A 382 -7.38 23.38 18.43
C LEU A 382 -8.23 22.49 17.53
N ALA A 383 -9.47 22.24 17.95
CA ALA A 383 -10.48 21.54 17.17
C ALA A 383 -11.47 22.52 16.53
N ALA A 384 -12.32 22.05 15.61
CA ALA A 384 -13.33 22.86 14.93
C ALA A 384 -14.34 23.54 15.90
N ASN A 385 -14.53 22.97 17.09
CA ASN A 385 -15.38 23.51 18.15
C ASN A 385 -14.65 24.40 19.16
N GLY A 386 -13.35 24.66 18.96
CA GLY A 386 -12.51 25.47 19.84
C GLY A 386 -11.34 24.68 20.43
N VAL A 387 -10.69 25.27 21.44
CA VAL A 387 -9.56 24.63 22.14
C VAL A 387 -10.08 23.51 23.02
N SER A 388 -9.53 22.30 22.86
CA SER A 388 -9.90 21.10 23.60
C SER A 388 -8.72 20.55 24.39
N LYS A 389 -8.96 20.16 25.65
CA LYS A 389 -7.94 19.58 26.52
C LYS A 389 -7.76 18.09 26.24
N ASN A 390 -6.55 17.70 25.85
CA ASN A 390 -6.22 16.34 25.40
C ASN A 390 -5.19 15.65 26.29
N GLY A 391 -4.50 16.37 27.17
CA GLY A 391 -3.55 15.78 28.11
C GLY A 391 -3.08 16.71 29.21
N LYS A 392 -2.15 16.21 30.03
CA LYS A 392 -1.45 16.96 31.08
C LYS A 392 0.02 16.57 31.09
N TRP A 393 0.89 17.56 31.22
CA TRP A 393 2.32 17.39 31.49
C TRP A 393 2.63 17.82 32.92
N SER A 394 3.51 17.08 33.61
CA SER A 394 3.95 17.38 34.97
C SER A 394 5.44 17.13 35.12
N ALA A 395 6.16 18.07 35.74
CA ALA A 395 7.61 17.97 35.92
C ALA A 395 8.01 16.84 36.89
N ASN A 396 7.16 16.51 37.86
CA ASN A 396 7.48 15.67 39.01
C ASN A 396 7.09 14.19 38.87
N THR A 397 6.41 13.80 37.78
CA THR A 397 5.99 12.41 37.53
C THR A 397 7.02 11.66 36.67
N PRO A 398 7.18 10.33 36.85
CA PRO A 398 8.06 9.52 36.00
C PRO A 398 7.57 9.49 34.55
N ASP A 399 6.26 9.33 34.36
CA ASP A 399 5.58 9.57 33.10
C ASP A 399 5.16 11.05 33.08
N ARG A 400 6.04 11.89 32.54
CA ARG A 400 5.87 13.35 32.56
C ARG A 400 4.71 13.82 31.68
N LEU A 401 4.32 13.06 30.66
CA LEU A 401 3.29 13.41 29.69
C LEU A 401 2.19 12.35 29.65
N GLU A 402 0.98 12.75 30.02
CA GLU A 402 -0.22 11.92 29.95
C GLU A 402 -1.20 12.51 28.92
N ILE A 403 -1.30 11.88 27.74
CA ILE A 403 -2.25 12.29 26.70
C ILE A 403 -3.31 11.19 26.53
N ARG A 404 -4.59 11.57 26.65
CA ARG A 404 -5.74 10.66 26.45
C ARG A 404 -6.30 10.87 25.05
N ARG A 405 -5.71 10.24 24.03
CA ARG A 405 -6.26 10.25 22.67
C ARG A 405 -7.46 9.29 22.59
N ASN A 406 -8.64 9.83 22.33
CA ASN A 406 -9.80 9.01 21.97
C ASN A 406 -9.81 8.79 20.44
N PHE A 407 -9.17 7.70 20.00
CA PHE A 407 -9.03 7.35 18.59
C PHE A 407 -10.37 7.30 17.83
N THR A 408 -11.45 6.87 18.49
CA THR A 408 -12.79 6.81 17.90
C THR A 408 -13.33 8.20 17.59
N LYS A 409 -13.12 9.15 18.51
CA LYS A 409 -13.57 10.54 18.33
C LYS A 409 -12.76 11.25 17.26
N ASP A 410 -11.45 11.00 17.20
CA ASP A 410 -10.54 11.53 16.20
C ASP A 410 -10.89 11.02 14.78
N TYR A 411 -11.14 9.71 14.63
CA TYR A 411 -11.61 9.12 13.38
C TYR A 411 -12.93 9.73 12.89
N GLU A 412 -13.93 9.87 13.76
CA GLU A 412 -15.21 10.49 13.40
C GLU A 412 -15.06 11.97 13.05
N THR A 413 -14.16 12.69 13.73
CA THR A 413 -13.88 14.10 13.42
C THR A 413 -13.28 14.22 12.02
N ARG A 414 -12.23 13.47 11.70
CA ARG A 414 -11.62 13.48 10.36
C ARG A 414 -12.57 13.02 9.25
N LYS A 415 -13.46 12.07 9.57
CA LYS A 415 -14.53 11.64 8.66
C LYS A 415 -15.59 12.72 8.42
N GLN A 416 -15.79 13.64 9.35
CA GLN A 416 -16.60 14.84 9.11
C GLN A 416 -15.83 15.88 8.31
N GLU A 417 -14.52 16.02 8.54
CA GLU A 417 -13.66 16.99 7.83
C GLU A 417 -13.51 16.72 6.34
N ILE A 418 -13.52 15.44 5.93
CA ILE A 418 -13.51 15.07 4.50
C ILE A 418 -14.85 15.40 3.80
N GLN A 419 -15.95 15.54 4.55
CA GLN A 419 -17.26 15.86 3.97
C GLN A 419 -17.22 17.28 3.39
N ASN A 420 -17.71 17.45 2.16
CA ASN A 420 -17.72 18.70 1.41
C ASN A 420 -16.34 19.26 1.01
N GLN A 421 -15.26 18.48 1.14
CA GLN A 421 -13.96 18.83 0.54
C GLN A 421 -13.93 18.47 -0.94
N THR A 422 -13.18 19.23 -1.74
CA THR A 422 -12.91 18.92 -3.15
C THR A 422 -11.49 18.38 -3.29
N LEU A 423 -11.35 17.06 -3.46
CA LEU A 423 -10.04 16.40 -3.61
C LEU A 423 -9.53 16.50 -5.05
N LYS A 424 -8.27 16.89 -5.22
CA LYS A 424 -7.59 16.86 -6.52
C LYS A 424 -7.06 15.46 -6.80
N VAL A 425 -7.56 14.84 -7.86
CA VAL A 425 -7.22 13.47 -8.23
C VAL A 425 -6.35 13.50 -9.48
N THR A 426 -5.11 13.00 -9.38
CA THR A 426 -4.23 12.82 -10.54
C THR A 426 -4.32 11.40 -11.08
N THR A 427 -4.31 11.24 -12.39
CA THR A 427 -4.43 9.93 -13.05
C THR A 427 -3.66 9.83 -14.37
N VAL A 428 -3.52 8.61 -14.87
CA VAL A 428 -2.96 8.28 -16.19
C VAL A 428 -3.99 7.46 -16.98
N ILE A 429 -4.10 7.71 -18.28
CA ILE A 429 -5.02 6.97 -19.15
C ILE A 429 -4.48 5.56 -19.38
N GLU A 430 -5.17 4.56 -18.86
CA GLU A 430 -4.83 3.15 -18.99
C GLU A 430 -6.10 2.30 -18.99
N PRO A 431 -6.48 1.70 -20.14
CA PRO A 431 -7.62 0.78 -20.21
C PRO A 431 -7.38 -0.52 -19.42
N PRO A 432 -8.35 -1.02 -18.62
CA PRO A 432 -9.68 -0.49 -18.34
C PRO A 432 -9.80 0.36 -17.07
N TYR A 433 -8.68 0.72 -16.43
CA TYR A 433 -8.66 1.44 -15.16
C TYR A 433 -9.23 2.86 -15.30
N VAL A 434 -8.71 3.61 -16.27
CA VAL A 434 -9.16 4.96 -16.61
C VAL A 434 -9.11 5.16 -18.12
N MET A 435 -10.24 5.48 -18.71
CA MET A 435 -10.46 5.70 -20.14
C MET A 435 -11.22 7.01 -20.35
N LEU A 436 -11.03 7.62 -21.52
CA LEU A 436 -11.88 8.72 -21.94
C LEU A 436 -13.27 8.19 -22.27
N ALA A 437 -14.30 8.90 -21.80
CA ALA A 437 -15.67 8.56 -22.17
C ALA A 437 -15.82 8.61 -23.70
N PRO A 438 -16.53 7.65 -24.33
CA PRO A 438 -16.85 7.76 -25.75
C PRO A 438 -17.66 9.04 -25.98
N ASN A 439 -17.33 9.81 -27.03
CA ASN A 439 -17.92 11.12 -27.36
C ASN A 439 -19.43 11.09 -27.69
N ASP A 440 -20.12 9.98 -27.42
CA ASP A 440 -21.53 9.79 -27.71
C ASP A 440 -22.32 9.78 -26.40
N THR A 441 -23.22 10.75 -26.26
CA THR A 441 -24.20 11.00 -25.18
C THR A 441 -23.86 12.06 -24.12
N ASN A 442 -24.93 12.76 -23.70
CA ASN A 442 -25.11 13.80 -22.68
C ASN A 442 -24.56 13.49 -21.26
N SER A 443 -23.46 12.74 -21.14
CA SER A 443 -22.84 12.46 -19.86
C SER A 443 -21.92 13.63 -19.46
N THR A 444 -22.08 14.12 -18.23
CA THR A 444 -21.21 15.14 -17.63
C THR A 444 -19.84 14.56 -17.21
N GLN A 445 -19.64 13.25 -17.35
CA GLN A 445 -18.43 12.53 -16.95
C GLN A 445 -17.45 12.39 -18.11
N LYS A 446 -16.30 13.06 -18.01
CA LYS A 446 -15.21 13.01 -19.01
C LYS A 446 -14.44 11.69 -19.00
N PHE A 447 -14.43 10.98 -17.87
CA PHE A 447 -13.63 9.77 -17.65
C PHE A 447 -14.53 8.63 -17.20
N VAL A 448 -14.20 7.42 -17.67
CA VAL A 448 -14.87 6.16 -17.32
C VAL A 448 -13.83 5.07 -17.08
N GLY A 449 -14.09 4.12 -16.20
CA GLY A 449 -13.19 3.00 -15.97
C GLY A 449 -13.36 2.38 -14.58
N PHE A 450 -12.63 1.31 -14.34
CA PHE A 450 -12.70 0.57 -13.07
C PHE A 450 -12.34 1.43 -11.85
N CYS A 451 -11.28 2.23 -11.94
CA CYS A 451 -10.89 3.10 -10.84
C CYS A 451 -11.84 4.29 -10.68
N ILE A 452 -12.49 4.74 -11.76
CA ILE A 452 -13.48 5.83 -11.73
C ILE A 452 -14.75 5.38 -11.02
N ASP A 453 -15.24 4.17 -11.30
CA ASP A 453 -16.40 3.60 -10.60
C ASP A 453 -16.14 3.49 -9.09
N ILE A 454 -14.94 3.04 -8.69
CA ILE A 454 -14.55 3.01 -7.26
C ILE A 454 -14.52 4.42 -6.67
N LEU A 455 -13.94 5.40 -7.37
CA LEU A 455 -13.87 6.78 -6.90
C LEU A 455 -15.25 7.42 -6.71
N LEU A 456 -16.21 7.14 -7.60
CA LEU A 456 -17.59 7.61 -7.50
C LEU A 456 -18.28 7.02 -6.27
N ASP A 457 -18.08 5.73 -5.99
CA ASP A 457 -18.63 5.07 -4.80
C ASP A 457 -18.00 5.61 -3.51
N LEU A 458 -16.69 5.86 -3.50
CA LEU A 458 -15.99 6.51 -2.39
C LEU A 458 -16.54 7.91 -2.14
N SER A 459 -16.68 8.72 -3.20
CA SER A 459 -17.24 10.07 -3.14
C SER A 459 -18.66 10.08 -2.59
N THR A 460 -19.49 9.11 -2.98
CA THR A 460 -20.88 8.99 -2.51
C THR A 460 -20.96 8.61 -1.03
N ARG A 461 -20.12 7.67 -0.57
CA ARG A 461 -20.13 7.18 0.83
C ARG A 461 -19.52 8.16 1.82
N LEU A 462 -18.48 8.89 1.38
CA LEU A 462 -17.75 9.86 2.22
C LEU A 462 -18.21 11.31 1.99
N ASN A 463 -19.10 11.54 1.02
CA ASN A 463 -19.68 12.83 0.66
C ASN A 463 -18.63 13.94 0.37
N PHE A 464 -17.58 13.58 -0.37
CA PHE A 464 -16.58 14.53 -0.88
C PHE A 464 -16.74 14.75 -2.38
N SER A 465 -16.37 15.93 -2.86
CA SER A 465 -16.27 16.24 -4.29
C SER A 465 -14.86 15.99 -4.81
N PHE A 466 -14.68 15.77 -6.11
CA PHE A 466 -13.36 15.54 -6.66
C PHE A 466 -13.20 16.13 -8.06
N GLU A 467 -11.96 16.50 -8.39
CA GLU A 467 -11.57 16.98 -9.72
C GLU A 467 -10.45 16.10 -10.26
N ILE A 468 -10.66 15.53 -11.45
CA ILE A 468 -9.69 14.62 -12.08
C ILE A 468 -8.82 15.40 -13.07
N GLU A 469 -7.51 15.36 -12.86
CA GLU A 469 -6.48 15.88 -13.76
C GLU A 469 -5.60 14.74 -14.30
N ILE A 470 -5.19 14.84 -15.56
CA ILE A 470 -4.23 13.90 -16.14
C ILE A 470 -2.83 14.39 -15.83
N VAL A 471 -1.99 13.51 -15.31
CA VAL A 471 -0.58 13.79 -15.05
C VAL A 471 0.14 14.31 -16.30
N LYS A 472 0.92 15.39 -16.16
CA LYS A 472 1.54 16.10 -17.30
C LYS A 472 2.42 15.20 -18.17
N ASP A 473 3.18 14.32 -17.52
CA ASP A 473 4.18 13.47 -18.18
C ASP A 473 3.61 12.11 -18.64
N LYS A 474 2.33 11.83 -18.35
CA LYS A 474 1.64 10.55 -18.66
C LYS A 474 2.37 9.29 -18.16
N THR A 475 3.14 9.40 -17.08
CA THR A 475 3.85 8.27 -16.46
C THR A 475 3.38 8.04 -15.02
N PHE A 476 3.49 6.80 -14.54
CA PHE A 476 3.16 6.47 -13.16
C PHE A 476 4.11 7.13 -12.15
N GLY A 477 5.39 7.22 -12.48
CA GLY A 477 6.42 7.84 -11.66
C GLY A 477 7.61 6.92 -11.39
N LYS A 478 8.79 7.47 -11.65
CA LYS A 478 10.11 6.87 -11.45
C LYS A 478 11.03 7.90 -10.80
N LYS A 479 11.94 7.43 -9.94
CA LYS A 479 12.97 8.25 -9.31
C LYS A 479 14.13 8.47 -10.29
N ASN A 480 14.49 9.73 -10.50
CA ASN A 480 15.67 10.13 -11.26
C ASN A 480 16.95 9.91 -10.44
N GLU A 481 18.13 9.95 -11.10
CA GLU A 481 19.44 9.82 -10.41
C GLU A 481 19.68 10.93 -9.38
N GLN A 482 19.07 12.09 -9.57
CA GLN A 482 19.09 13.24 -8.64
C GLN A 482 18.16 13.07 -7.44
N GLY A 483 17.39 11.98 -7.39
CA GLY A 483 16.46 11.67 -6.30
C GLY A 483 15.05 12.24 -6.45
N GLU A 484 14.77 13.02 -7.49
CA GLU A 484 13.45 13.58 -7.78
C GLU A 484 12.49 12.57 -8.41
N TRP A 485 11.21 12.66 -8.05
CA TRP A 485 10.14 11.84 -8.60
C TRP A 485 9.37 12.57 -9.70
N ASN A 486 9.10 11.87 -10.80
CA ASN A 486 8.18 12.34 -11.85
C ASN A 486 6.82 11.61 -11.79
N GLY A 487 5.94 11.90 -12.74
CA GLY A 487 4.65 11.22 -12.89
C GLY A 487 3.69 11.46 -11.71
N ILE A 488 2.77 10.51 -11.51
CA ILE A 488 1.77 10.57 -10.42
C ILE A 488 2.46 10.67 -9.06
N ILE A 489 3.51 9.87 -8.83
CA ILE A 489 4.28 9.91 -7.58
C ILE A 489 4.85 11.32 -7.35
N GLY A 490 5.44 11.93 -8.37
CA GLY A 490 5.98 13.29 -8.27
C GLY A 490 4.93 14.35 -7.95
N GLU A 491 3.71 14.25 -8.49
CA GLU A 491 2.63 15.18 -8.17
C GLU A 491 2.13 15.02 -6.72
N LEU A 492 2.11 13.80 -6.18
CA LEU A 492 1.74 13.52 -4.79
C LEU A 492 2.82 13.97 -3.80
N VAL A 493 4.11 13.71 -4.10
CA VAL A 493 5.25 14.18 -3.28
C VAL A 493 5.24 15.70 -3.21
N ASN A 494 4.99 16.38 -4.32
CA ASN A 494 4.91 17.84 -4.40
C ASN A 494 3.56 18.41 -3.93
N ARG A 495 2.65 17.58 -3.40
CA ARG A 495 1.30 17.99 -2.92
C ARG A 495 0.50 18.80 -3.95
N ARG A 496 0.68 18.52 -5.24
CA ARG A 496 -0.12 19.12 -6.33
C ARG A 496 -1.48 18.42 -6.50
N ALA A 497 -1.53 17.14 -6.14
CA ALA A 497 -2.73 16.32 -6.08
C ALA A 497 -2.84 15.68 -4.69
N ASP A 498 -4.07 15.41 -4.27
CA ASP A 498 -4.41 14.83 -2.97
C ASP A 498 -4.60 13.30 -3.05
N LEU A 499 -4.90 12.79 -4.24
CA LEU A 499 -5.13 11.37 -4.51
C LEU A 499 -4.58 10.96 -5.89
N GLY A 500 -3.79 9.89 -5.93
CA GLY A 500 -3.31 9.26 -7.16
C GLY A 500 -4.15 8.05 -7.51
N LEU A 501 -4.94 8.18 -8.58
CA LEU A 501 -5.87 7.15 -9.03
C LEU A 501 -5.34 6.49 -10.31
N ALA A 502 -4.84 5.26 -10.22
CA ALA A 502 -4.42 4.46 -11.38
C ALA A 502 -4.32 2.97 -10.98
N GLY A 503 -3.95 2.11 -11.93
CA GLY A 503 -3.37 0.78 -11.65
C GLY A 503 -1.97 0.91 -11.04
N LEU A 504 -1.85 1.60 -9.91
CA LEU A 504 -0.56 1.94 -9.32
C LEU A 504 -0.07 0.80 -8.42
N THR A 505 0.96 0.07 -8.89
CA THR A 505 1.61 -0.98 -8.11
C THR A 505 2.25 -0.41 -6.85
N ILE A 506 1.88 -0.97 -5.69
CA ILE A 506 2.54 -0.69 -4.41
C ILE A 506 3.94 -1.32 -4.44
N THR A 507 4.98 -0.51 -4.26
CA THR A 507 6.39 -0.94 -4.25
C THR A 507 7.12 -0.24 -3.13
N TYR A 508 8.13 -0.88 -2.55
CA TYR A 508 8.92 -0.33 -1.45
C TYR A 508 9.45 1.09 -1.72
N GLN A 509 10.04 1.33 -2.89
CA GLN A 509 10.57 2.66 -3.25
C GLN A 509 9.49 3.76 -3.29
N ARG A 510 8.27 3.41 -3.72
CA ARG A 510 7.14 4.36 -3.77
C ARG A 510 6.54 4.59 -2.39
N GLU A 511 6.45 3.54 -1.57
CA GLU A 511 5.95 3.62 -0.19
C GLU A 511 6.87 4.45 0.72
N GLN A 512 8.17 4.51 0.41
CA GLN A 512 9.08 5.46 1.07
C GLN A 512 8.81 6.93 0.72
N ALA A 513 8.19 7.21 -0.42
CA ALA A 513 7.99 8.58 -0.92
C ALA A 513 6.56 9.08 -0.70
N ILE A 514 5.58 8.19 -0.76
CA ILE A 514 4.16 8.47 -0.59
C ILE A 514 3.49 7.34 0.19
N ASP A 515 2.34 7.62 0.77
CA ASP A 515 1.55 6.59 1.44
C ASP A 515 0.58 5.94 0.45
N PHE A 516 0.18 4.71 0.75
CA PHE A 516 -0.84 3.99 -0.03
C PHE A 516 -2.05 3.62 0.83
N THR A 517 -3.21 3.56 0.20
CA THR A 517 -4.36 2.88 0.78
C THR A 517 -4.12 1.38 0.85
N LYS A 518 -4.95 0.66 1.60
CA LYS A 518 -5.01 -0.80 1.48
C LYS A 518 -5.29 -1.20 0.02
N PRO A 519 -4.67 -2.29 -0.47
CA PRO A 519 -4.77 -2.67 -1.88
C PRO A 519 -6.20 -3.08 -2.22
N PHE A 520 -6.76 -2.51 -3.28
CA PHE A 520 -8.12 -2.82 -3.75
C PHE A 520 -8.15 -4.00 -4.74
N LEU A 521 -7.00 -4.36 -5.32
CA LEU A 521 -6.88 -5.47 -6.27
C LEU A 521 -5.51 -6.14 -6.11
N THR A 522 -5.50 -7.46 -5.94
CA THR A 522 -4.29 -8.29 -5.89
C THR A 522 -3.94 -8.85 -7.26
N LEU A 523 -2.66 -8.86 -7.61
CA LEU A 523 -2.15 -9.26 -8.91
C LEU A 523 -0.70 -9.73 -8.83
N GLY A 524 -0.15 -10.18 -9.94
CA GLY A 524 1.27 -10.48 -10.06
C GLY A 524 1.76 -10.40 -11.50
N ILE A 525 3.05 -10.57 -11.71
CA ILE A 525 3.64 -10.65 -13.05
C ILE A 525 3.24 -11.98 -13.68
N ASN A 526 2.75 -11.91 -14.91
CA ASN A 526 2.35 -13.03 -15.74
C ASN A 526 3.07 -12.98 -17.09
N ILE A 527 3.21 -14.14 -17.74
CA ILE A 527 3.84 -14.29 -19.04
C ILE A 527 2.74 -14.31 -20.10
N LEU A 528 2.60 -13.22 -20.85
CA LEU A 528 1.70 -13.15 -21.99
C LEU A 528 2.38 -13.74 -23.23
N PHE A 529 1.74 -14.73 -23.85
CA PHE A 529 2.24 -15.41 -25.04
C PHE A 529 1.13 -15.65 -26.07
N LYS A 530 1.53 -16.00 -27.30
CA LYS A 530 0.59 -16.34 -28.38
C LYS A 530 0.07 -17.76 -28.20
N LYS A 531 -1.24 -17.94 -28.28
CA LYS A 531 -1.93 -19.24 -28.23
C LYS A 531 -1.40 -20.16 -29.34
N ALA A 532 -0.95 -21.35 -28.95
CA ALA A 532 -0.49 -22.35 -29.91
C ALA A 532 -1.66 -22.81 -30.80
N LYS A 533 -1.46 -22.83 -32.12
CA LYS A 533 -2.46 -23.38 -33.06
C LYS A 533 -2.36 -24.91 -33.04
N ARG A 534 -3.51 -25.60 -33.07
CA ARG A 534 -3.57 -27.06 -33.19
C ARG A 534 -2.81 -27.51 -34.45
N GLU A 535 -1.93 -28.50 -34.32
CA GLU A 535 -1.27 -29.09 -35.49
C GLU A 535 -2.32 -29.69 -36.43
N LYS A 536 -2.17 -29.43 -37.72
CA LYS A 536 -3.07 -30.03 -38.73
C LYS A 536 -2.85 -31.54 -38.75
N PRO A 537 -3.91 -32.36 -38.87
CA PRO A 537 -3.78 -33.80 -38.92
C PRO A 537 -2.91 -34.22 -40.11
N LYS A 538 -2.00 -35.17 -39.87
CA LYS A 538 -1.12 -35.72 -40.90
C LYS A 538 -1.90 -36.72 -41.76
N LEU A 539 -1.68 -36.70 -43.08
CA LEU A 539 -2.37 -37.58 -44.05
C LEU A 539 -2.23 -39.09 -43.71
N PHE A 540 -1.10 -39.49 -43.15
CA PHE A 540 -0.80 -40.86 -42.72
C PHE A 540 -0.94 -41.07 -41.20
N GLY A 541 -1.79 -40.27 -40.54
CA GLY A 541 -2.00 -40.33 -39.08
C GLY A 541 -2.47 -41.70 -38.58
N PHE A 542 -3.11 -42.52 -39.42
CA PHE A 542 -3.54 -43.87 -39.07
C PHE A 542 -2.40 -44.86 -38.79
N PHE A 543 -1.15 -44.56 -39.16
CA PHE A 543 0.00 -45.39 -38.76
C PHE A 543 0.51 -45.08 -37.34
N GLN A 544 0.19 -43.91 -36.77
CA GLN A 544 0.71 -43.44 -35.48
C GLN A 544 0.22 -44.20 -34.23
N PRO A 545 -0.93 -44.91 -34.19
CA PRO A 545 -1.38 -45.65 -33.01
C PRO A 545 -0.44 -46.79 -32.57
N LEU A 546 0.41 -47.27 -33.49
CA LEU A 546 1.46 -48.24 -33.22
C LEU A 546 2.82 -47.66 -33.63
N SER A 547 3.86 -47.94 -32.87
CA SER A 547 5.20 -47.50 -33.23
C SER A 547 5.71 -48.25 -34.47
N LEU A 548 6.62 -47.63 -35.21
CA LEU A 548 7.26 -48.25 -36.39
C LEU A 548 7.89 -49.61 -36.07
N ALA A 549 8.45 -49.77 -34.85
CA ALA A 549 9.02 -51.02 -34.40
C ALA A 549 7.99 -52.16 -34.36
N VAL A 550 6.79 -51.89 -33.83
CA VAL A 550 5.70 -52.90 -33.78
C VAL A 550 5.27 -53.31 -35.18
N TRP A 551 5.17 -52.36 -36.11
CA TRP A 551 4.88 -52.65 -37.52
C TRP A 551 5.92 -53.57 -38.17
N LEU A 552 7.22 -53.34 -37.91
CA LEU A 552 8.28 -54.19 -38.42
C LEU A 552 8.24 -55.60 -37.81
N TYR A 553 8.01 -55.71 -36.50
CA TYR A 553 7.84 -57.01 -35.84
C TYR A 553 6.63 -57.79 -36.37
N MET A 554 5.54 -57.10 -36.71
CA MET A 554 4.38 -57.74 -37.35
C MET A 554 4.69 -58.35 -38.70
N ILE A 555 5.40 -57.62 -39.57
CA ILE A 555 5.79 -58.12 -40.89
C ILE A 555 6.72 -59.34 -40.74
N ALA A 556 7.68 -59.27 -39.80
CA ALA A 556 8.57 -60.39 -39.52
C ALA A 556 7.80 -61.63 -38.99
N ALA A 557 6.89 -61.44 -38.04
CA ALA A 557 6.04 -62.51 -37.51
C ALA A 557 5.13 -63.12 -38.58
N TYR A 558 4.56 -62.30 -39.47
CA TYR A 558 3.73 -62.77 -40.59
C TYR A 558 4.49 -63.74 -41.51
N PHE A 559 5.70 -63.37 -41.96
CA PHE A 559 6.51 -64.26 -42.79
C PHE A 559 6.95 -65.52 -42.04
N ALA A 560 7.34 -65.39 -40.76
CA ALA A 560 7.77 -66.53 -39.94
C ALA A 560 6.64 -67.56 -39.73
N VAL A 561 5.43 -67.10 -39.41
CA VAL A 561 4.27 -67.98 -39.21
C VAL A 561 3.79 -68.56 -40.54
N SER A 562 3.86 -67.81 -41.66
CA SER A 562 3.53 -68.35 -42.99
C SER A 562 4.49 -69.46 -43.39
N PHE A 563 5.79 -69.30 -43.13
CA PHE A 563 6.78 -70.33 -43.38
C PHE A 563 6.57 -71.55 -42.48
N ALA A 564 6.29 -71.34 -41.19
CA ALA A 564 6.00 -72.43 -40.25
C ALA A 564 4.74 -73.21 -40.66
N LEU A 565 3.67 -72.53 -41.06
CA LEU A 565 2.44 -73.15 -41.55
C LEU A 565 2.70 -73.95 -42.84
N TYR A 566 3.46 -73.40 -43.79
CA TYR A 566 3.87 -74.10 -45.01
C TYR A 566 4.65 -75.38 -44.71
N LEU A 567 5.65 -75.30 -43.82
CA LEU A 567 6.47 -76.44 -43.44
C LEU A 567 5.64 -77.53 -42.75
N VAL A 568 4.83 -77.15 -41.75
CA VAL A 568 4.00 -78.10 -41.00
C VAL A 568 2.92 -78.72 -41.87
N ALA A 569 2.31 -77.95 -42.77
CA ALA A 569 1.31 -78.48 -43.71
C ALA A 569 1.91 -79.49 -44.69
N ARG A 570 3.17 -79.32 -45.12
CA ARG A 570 3.86 -80.28 -45.99
C ARG A 570 4.29 -81.55 -45.24
N LEU A 571 4.72 -81.42 -43.99
CA LEU A 571 5.17 -82.53 -43.15
C LEU A 571 4.00 -83.37 -42.60
N SER A 572 2.83 -82.77 -42.38
CA SER A 572 1.68 -83.48 -41.85
C SER A 572 1.00 -84.34 -42.93
N PRO A 573 0.93 -85.68 -42.77
CA PRO A 573 0.30 -86.55 -43.78
C PRO A 573 -1.22 -86.30 -43.91
N TYR A 574 -1.86 -85.78 -42.87
CA TYR A 574 -3.32 -85.52 -42.85
C TYR A 574 -3.76 -84.33 -43.72
N GLU A 575 -2.85 -83.47 -44.18
CA GLU A 575 -3.17 -82.34 -45.09
C GLU A 575 -3.13 -82.73 -46.57
N TRP A 576 -2.57 -83.88 -46.91
CA TRP A 576 -2.51 -84.38 -48.27
C TRP A 576 -3.84 -85.06 -48.63
N ARG A 577 -4.59 -84.48 -49.57
CA ARG A 577 -5.93 -84.95 -49.95
C ARG A 577 -6.01 -85.34 -51.41
N ASN A 578 -6.82 -86.36 -51.69
CA ASN A 578 -7.16 -86.70 -53.06
C ASN A 578 -8.21 -85.70 -53.59
N PRO A 579 -7.92 -84.94 -54.66
CA PRO A 579 -8.84 -83.95 -55.23
C PRO A 579 -10.10 -84.58 -55.83
N HIS A 580 -10.12 -85.90 -56.07
CA HIS A 580 -11.28 -86.65 -56.57
C HIS A 580 -11.61 -87.87 -55.69
N PRO A 581 -12.25 -87.69 -54.52
CA PRO A 581 -12.56 -88.78 -53.59
C PRO A 581 -13.43 -89.90 -54.19
N CYS A 582 -14.12 -89.63 -55.30
CA CYS A 582 -15.02 -90.57 -55.97
C CYS A 582 -14.33 -91.50 -57.00
N LYS A 583 -13.05 -91.28 -57.35
CA LYS A 583 -12.29 -92.12 -58.30
C LYS A 583 -11.19 -92.88 -57.56
N ARG A 584 -11.39 -94.18 -57.30
CA ARG A 584 -10.48 -95.02 -56.49
C ARG A 584 -9.13 -95.38 -57.15
N THR A 585 -8.89 -95.02 -58.40
CA THR A 585 -7.71 -95.45 -59.19
C THR A 585 -6.64 -94.37 -59.41
N HIS A 586 -6.79 -93.17 -58.84
CA HIS A 586 -5.75 -92.12 -58.89
C HIS A 586 -5.18 -91.86 -57.48
N GLU A 587 -3.88 -92.10 -57.28
CA GLU A 587 -3.11 -91.82 -56.05
C GLU A 587 -2.45 -90.43 -56.06
N GLU A 588 -3.04 -89.44 -56.74
CA GLU A 588 -2.53 -88.07 -56.74
C GLU A 588 -3.02 -87.35 -55.47
N LEU A 589 -2.08 -87.06 -54.57
CA LEU A 589 -2.31 -86.30 -53.34
C LEU A 589 -1.94 -84.83 -53.57
N GLU A 590 -2.90 -83.93 -53.39
CA GLU A 590 -2.67 -82.49 -53.47
C GLU A 590 -2.69 -81.86 -52.06
N ASN A 591 -1.79 -80.91 -51.85
CA ASN A 591 -1.75 -80.10 -50.64
C ASN A 591 -2.11 -78.65 -51.00
N GLN A 592 -3.13 -78.11 -50.32
CA GLN A 592 -3.68 -76.79 -50.60
C GLN A 592 -2.76 -75.65 -50.09
N PHE A 593 -1.87 -75.93 -49.14
CA PHE A 593 -0.95 -74.95 -48.56
C PHE A 593 0.39 -74.91 -49.32
N THR A 594 0.43 -74.14 -50.40
CA THR A 594 1.69 -73.61 -50.97
C THR A 594 2.19 -72.43 -50.15
N PHE A 595 3.47 -72.06 -50.24
CA PHE A 595 4.01 -70.90 -49.50
C PHE A 595 3.18 -69.62 -49.72
N PHE A 596 2.77 -69.35 -50.97
CA PHE A 596 1.90 -68.21 -51.30
C PHE A 596 0.46 -68.39 -50.79
N ASN A 597 -0.11 -69.59 -50.82
CA ASN A 597 -1.42 -69.87 -50.23
C ASN A 597 -1.38 -69.74 -48.70
N SER A 598 -0.27 -70.08 -48.04
CA SER A 598 -0.06 -69.87 -46.61
C SER A 598 0.06 -68.38 -46.26
N LEU A 599 0.72 -67.58 -47.09
CA LEU A 599 0.72 -66.10 -46.97
C LEU A 599 -0.70 -65.53 -47.14
N TRP A 600 -1.46 -66.02 -48.12
CA TRP A 600 -2.84 -65.62 -48.37
C TRP A 600 -3.80 -66.01 -47.23
N PHE A 601 -3.62 -67.20 -46.65
CA PHE A 601 -4.38 -67.66 -45.50
C PHE A 601 -4.14 -66.77 -44.26
N LEU A 602 -2.88 -66.42 -43.97
CA LEU A 602 -2.57 -65.59 -42.80
C LEU A 602 -2.97 -64.13 -42.96
N ILE A 603 -2.92 -63.55 -44.17
CA ILE A 603 -3.37 -62.17 -44.39
C ILE A 603 -4.89 -62.05 -44.22
N GLY A 604 -5.66 -63.08 -44.59
CA GLY A 604 -7.09 -63.17 -44.30
C GLY A 604 -7.36 -63.05 -42.79
N ASN A 605 -6.64 -63.81 -41.97
CA ASN A 605 -6.76 -63.74 -40.51
C ASN A 605 -6.34 -62.39 -39.90
N ILE A 606 -5.35 -61.68 -40.46
CA ILE A 606 -5.01 -60.30 -40.05
C ILE A 606 -6.17 -59.34 -40.37
N MET A 607 -6.74 -59.46 -41.57
CA MET A 607 -7.84 -58.61 -42.04
C MET A 607 -9.20 -59.01 -41.46
N GLN A 608 -9.22 -60.01 -40.57
CA GLN A 608 -10.44 -60.61 -40.00
C GLN A 608 -11.42 -61.12 -41.08
N GLN A 609 -10.88 -61.55 -42.22
CA GLN A 609 -11.62 -62.15 -43.33
C GLN A 609 -11.30 -63.65 -43.39
N GLY A 610 -12.34 -64.48 -43.49
CA GLY A 610 -12.17 -65.92 -43.74
C GLY A 610 -11.60 -66.18 -45.13
N THR A 611 -10.93 -67.31 -45.31
CA THR A 611 -10.47 -67.79 -46.62
C THR A 611 -11.08 -69.15 -46.94
N ASP A 612 -11.18 -69.49 -48.22
CA ASP A 612 -11.66 -70.81 -48.66
C ASP A 612 -10.68 -71.96 -48.33
N LEU A 613 -9.45 -71.63 -47.94
CA LEU A 613 -8.42 -72.56 -47.49
C LEU A 613 -8.64 -72.89 -46.02
N ASN A 614 -8.90 -74.16 -45.71
CA ASN A 614 -9.18 -74.60 -44.34
C ASN A 614 -8.16 -75.64 -43.87
N PRO A 615 -7.46 -75.43 -42.75
CA PRO A 615 -6.54 -76.42 -42.19
C PRO A 615 -7.30 -77.63 -41.64
N THR A 616 -6.77 -78.81 -41.94
CA THR A 616 -7.45 -80.08 -41.69
C THR A 616 -6.71 -80.92 -40.66
N ALA A 617 -5.37 -80.85 -40.65
CA ALA A 617 -4.56 -81.51 -39.63
C ALA A 617 -4.66 -80.81 -38.27
N PRO A 618 -4.56 -81.54 -37.15
CA PRO A 618 -4.55 -80.92 -35.81
C PRO A 618 -3.41 -79.93 -35.59
N SER A 619 -2.23 -80.19 -36.17
CA SER A 619 -1.03 -79.35 -36.04
C SER A 619 -1.17 -77.99 -36.74
N THR A 620 -1.69 -77.98 -37.97
CA THR A 620 -1.95 -76.75 -38.74
C THR A 620 -3.10 -75.95 -38.14
N ARG A 621 -4.12 -76.61 -37.60
CA ARG A 621 -5.20 -75.97 -36.83
C ARG A 621 -4.69 -75.27 -35.59
N MET A 622 -3.78 -75.89 -34.82
CA MET A 622 -3.19 -75.26 -33.63
C MET A 622 -2.44 -73.96 -33.98
N ILE A 623 -1.60 -73.99 -35.01
CA ILE A 623 -0.87 -72.79 -35.48
C ILE A 623 -1.87 -71.70 -35.93
N SER A 624 -2.90 -72.10 -36.66
CA SER A 624 -3.93 -71.18 -37.16
C SER A 624 -4.75 -70.56 -36.01
N CYS A 625 -5.11 -71.33 -34.98
CA CYS A 625 -5.81 -70.85 -33.80
C CYS A 625 -4.96 -69.87 -32.98
N LEU A 626 -3.67 -70.17 -32.77
CA LEU A 626 -2.76 -69.28 -32.05
C LEU A 626 -2.51 -67.99 -32.82
N TRP A 627 -2.35 -68.07 -34.13
CA TRP A 627 -2.26 -66.89 -34.99
C TRP A 627 -3.53 -66.04 -34.95
N ALA A 628 -4.71 -66.67 -35.06
CA ALA A 628 -5.99 -65.97 -34.98
C ALA A 628 -6.20 -65.28 -33.62
N PHE A 629 -5.74 -65.88 -32.52
CA PHE A 629 -5.78 -65.26 -31.20
C PHE A 629 -4.82 -64.05 -31.11
N PHE A 630 -3.61 -64.18 -31.65
CA PHE A 630 -2.64 -63.07 -31.74
C PHE A 630 -3.17 -61.90 -32.56
N THR A 631 -3.74 -62.17 -33.76
CA THR A 631 -4.30 -61.11 -34.61
C THR A 631 -5.51 -60.44 -33.98
N LEU A 632 -6.36 -61.19 -33.26
CA LEU A 632 -7.50 -60.63 -32.53
C LEU A 632 -7.09 -59.62 -31.46
N ILE A 633 -6.09 -59.95 -30.62
CA ILE A 633 -5.55 -59.02 -29.62
C ILE A 633 -4.97 -57.79 -30.30
N LEU A 634 -4.19 -57.99 -31.35
CA LEU A 634 -3.47 -56.91 -32.01
C LEU A 634 -4.41 -55.91 -32.70
N VAL A 635 -5.40 -56.40 -33.47
CA VAL A 635 -6.38 -55.52 -34.13
C VAL A 635 -7.22 -54.79 -33.08
N SER A 636 -7.59 -55.45 -31.98
CA SER A 636 -8.34 -54.80 -30.89
C SER A 636 -7.55 -53.70 -30.18
N SER A 637 -6.24 -53.89 -30.00
CA SER A 637 -5.34 -52.88 -29.44
C SER A 637 -5.15 -51.69 -30.38
N TYR A 638 -5.02 -51.97 -31.69
CA TYR A 638 -4.93 -50.93 -32.71
C TYR A 638 -6.21 -50.07 -32.77
N THR A 639 -7.40 -50.69 -32.76
CA THR A 639 -8.66 -49.95 -32.80
C THR A 639 -8.87 -49.12 -31.54
N ALA A 640 -8.48 -49.62 -30.36
CA ALA A 640 -8.53 -48.88 -29.11
C ALA A 640 -7.59 -47.65 -29.11
N ASN A 641 -6.32 -47.83 -29.50
CA ASN A 641 -5.36 -46.73 -29.56
C ASN A 641 -5.69 -45.70 -30.64
N LEU A 642 -6.22 -46.14 -31.79
CA LEU A 642 -6.68 -45.24 -32.84
C LEU A 642 -7.84 -44.37 -32.35
N ALA A 643 -8.83 -44.96 -31.65
CA ALA A 643 -9.94 -44.22 -31.06
C ALA A 643 -9.45 -43.18 -30.03
N ALA A 644 -8.51 -43.55 -29.15
CA ALA A 644 -7.91 -42.63 -28.18
C ALA A 644 -7.08 -41.51 -28.83
N PHE A 645 -6.36 -41.81 -29.91
CA PHE A 645 -5.56 -40.81 -30.63
C PHE A 645 -6.45 -39.76 -31.32
N LEU A 646 -7.58 -40.19 -31.88
CA LEU A 646 -8.51 -39.30 -32.56
C LEU A 646 -9.27 -38.38 -31.60
N THR A 647 -9.49 -38.80 -30.35
CA THR A 647 -10.15 -37.97 -29.33
C THR A 647 -9.21 -36.97 -28.66
N VAL A 648 -7.91 -37.26 -28.58
CA VAL A 648 -6.93 -36.43 -27.86
C VAL A 648 -6.01 -35.68 -28.83
N GLN A 649 -6.44 -34.51 -29.30
CA GLN A 649 -5.56 -33.54 -29.95
C GLN A 649 -4.89 -32.65 -28.88
N ARG A 650 -3.69 -33.02 -28.42
CA ARG A 650 -2.96 -32.20 -27.45
C ARG A 650 -2.42 -30.93 -28.10
N MET A 651 -2.77 -29.77 -27.54
CA MET A 651 -2.03 -28.54 -27.80
C MET A 651 -0.74 -28.61 -26.99
N GLN A 652 0.41 -28.70 -27.63
CA GLN A 652 1.70 -28.61 -26.95
C GLN A 652 2.13 -27.14 -26.90
N THR A 653 2.25 -26.59 -25.70
CA THR A 653 2.84 -25.27 -25.46
C THR A 653 4.36 -25.43 -25.33
N PRO A 654 5.18 -24.59 -25.99
CA PRO A 654 6.64 -24.73 -25.97
C PRO A 654 7.29 -24.33 -24.64
N ILE A 655 6.56 -23.64 -23.76
CA ILE A 655 7.00 -23.16 -22.45
C ILE A 655 5.84 -23.35 -21.45
N GLU A 656 6.15 -23.78 -20.22
CA GLU A 656 5.15 -23.94 -19.15
C GLU A 656 5.39 -22.96 -17.99
N ASN A 657 6.65 -22.60 -17.73
CA ASN A 657 7.04 -21.75 -16.61
C ASN A 657 8.16 -20.74 -16.99
N ALA A 658 8.52 -19.88 -16.03
CA ALA A 658 9.58 -18.89 -16.22
C ALA A 658 11.00 -19.50 -16.30
N GLU A 659 11.25 -20.66 -15.68
CA GLU A 659 12.56 -21.33 -15.74
C GLU A 659 12.83 -21.86 -17.15
N ASP A 660 11.81 -22.43 -17.80
CA ASP A 660 11.88 -22.86 -19.21
C ASP A 660 12.27 -21.68 -20.09
N LEU A 661 11.64 -20.52 -19.86
CA LEU A 661 11.90 -19.29 -20.59
C LEU A 661 13.33 -18.77 -20.35
N ALA A 662 13.84 -18.87 -19.13
CA ALA A 662 15.20 -18.48 -18.75
C ALA A 662 16.28 -19.43 -19.31
N SER A 663 15.97 -20.72 -19.44
CA SER A 663 16.89 -21.76 -19.91
C SER A 663 17.14 -21.73 -21.43
N GLN A 664 16.19 -21.16 -22.17
CA GLN A 664 16.19 -21.11 -23.63
C GLN A 664 16.48 -19.70 -24.17
N THR A 665 16.91 -19.60 -25.43
CA THR A 665 17.22 -18.32 -26.10
C THR A 665 16.46 -18.10 -27.41
N LYS A 666 15.61 -19.05 -27.81
CA LYS A 666 14.85 -19.03 -29.07
C LYS A 666 13.67 -18.06 -29.03
N ILE A 667 12.98 -17.97 -27.90
CA ILE A 667 11.88 -17.05 -27.64
C ILE A 667 12.45 -15.84 -26.90
N ILE A 668 12.31 -14.67 -27.51
CA ILE A 668 12.72 -13.41 -26.89
C ILE A 668 11.68 -13.04 -25.84
N TYR A 669 12.13 -12.55 -24.68
CA TYR A 669 11.22 -12.07 -23.65
C TYR A 669 11.68 -10.75 -23.06
N GLY A 670 10.74 -9.96 -22.57
CA GLY A 670 11.07 -8.72 -21.89
C GLY A 670 9.88 -7.96 -21.31
N VAL A 671 10.15 -6.70 -20.94
CA VAL A 671 9.32 -5.87 -20.05
C VAL A 671 9.10 -4.47 -20.63
N GLN A 672 8.12 -3.75 -20.08
CA GLN A 672 7.92 -2.33 -20.39
C GLN A 672 8.96 -1.45 -19.68
N ARG A 673 9.52 -0.48 -20.40
CA ARG A 673 10.48 0.51 -19.87
C ARG A 673 9.83 1.43 -18.84
N GLY A 674 10.52 1.65 -17.73
CA GLY A 674 10.05 2.51 -16.64
C GLY A 674 8.90 1.93 -15.82
N GLY A 675 8.56 0.65 -16.03
CA GLY A 675 7.51 -0.05 -15.29
C GLY A 675 7.99 -0.64 -13.96
N SER A 676 7.05 -0.97 -13.08
CA SER A 676 7.30 -1.67 -11.81
C SER A 676 7.92 -3.06 -12.04
N THR A 677 7.51 -3.75 -13.11
CA THR A 677 8.05 -5.06 -13.53
C THR A 677 9.53 -4.99 -13.91
N GLU A 678 9.98 -3.90 -14.56
CA GLU A 678 11.40 -3.72 -14.89
C GLU A 678 12.25 -3.59 -13.62
N ASN A 679 11.80 -2.74 -12.67
CA ASN A 679 12.48 -2.57 -11.39
C ASN A 679 12.50 -3.87 -10.58
N PHE A 680 11.43 -4.68 -10.63
CA PHE A 680 11.38 -5.98 -9.97
C PHE A 680 12.50 -6.92 -10.45
N PHE A 681 12.67 -7.09 -11.76
CA PHE A 681 13.73 -7.95 -12.29
C PHE A 681 15.13 -7.41 -12.00
N ARG A 682 15.28 -6.08 -12.00
CA ARG A 682 16.55 -5.39 -11.68
C ARG A 682 16.99 -5.60 -10.23
N GLU A 683 16.04 -5.60 -9.28
CA GLU A 683 16.31 -5.72 -7.84
C GLU A 683 16.21 -7.17 -7.33
N SER A 684 15.76 -8.10 -8.16
CA SER A 684 15.54 -9.49 -7.77
C SER A 684 16.85 -10.18 -7.39
N LYS A 685 16.81 -10.96 -6.30
CA LYS A 685 17.92 -11.81 -5.84
C LYS A 685 17.72 -13.30 -6.12
N ILE A 686 16.66 -13.64 -6.87
CA ILE A 686 16.35 -15.03 -7.22
C ILE A 686 17.18 -15.41 -8.46
N PRO A 687 17.96 -16.51 -8.44
CA PRO A 687 18.88 -16.85 -9.53
C PRO A 687 18.24 -16.92 -10.92
N THR A 688 17.02 -17.45 -11.03
CA THR A 688 16.24 -17.51 -12.27
C THR A 688 15.96 -16.12 -12.82
N TYR A 689 15.45 -15.22 -11.98
CA TYR A 689 15.08 -13.86 -12.37
C TYR A 689 16.30 -12.98 -12.63
N GLU A 690 17.41 -13.21 -11.94
CA GLU A 690 18.69 -12.57 -12.21
C GLU A 690 19.23 -12.97 -13.59
N ARG A 691 19.14 -14.27 -13.96
CA ARG A 691 19.48 -14.74 -15.32
C ARG A 691 18.58 -14.09 -16.38
N MET A 692 17.27 -14.01 -16.12
CA MET A 692 16.33 -13.34 -17.01
C MET A 692 16.66 -11.84 -17.16
N TRP A 693 17.00 -11.16 -16.07
CA TRP A 693 17.38 -9.75 -16.11
C TRP A 693 18.68 -9.54 -16.90
N ASN A 694 19.68 -10.39 -16.69
CA ASN A 694 20.94 -10.33 -17.45
C ASN A 694 20.70 -10.53 -18.96
N TYR A 695 19.78 -11.43 -19.34
CA TYR A 695 19.37 -11.59 -20.74
C TYR A 695 18.69 -10.31 -21.28
N ILE A 696 17.75 -9.72 -20.53
CA ILE A 696 17.06 -8.48 -20.91
C ILE A 696 18.05 -7.32 -21.01
N LEU A 697 19.05 -7.24 -20.13
CA LEU A 697 20.07 -6.20 -20.10
C LEU A 697 20.96 -6.26 -21.36
N VAL A 698 21.40 -7.47 -21.75
CA VAL A 698 22.20 -7.67 -22.98
C VAL A 698 21.37 -7.36 -24.23
N ASN A 699 20.09 -7.76 -24.26
CA ASN A 699 19.19 -7.57 -25.39
C ASN A 699 18.26 -6.36 -25.24
N HIS A 700 18.68 -5.32 -24.53
CA HIS A 700 17.80 -4.24 -24.08
C HIS A 700 16.95 -3.61 -25.20
N ALA A 701 17.53 -3.40 -26.39
CA ALA A 701 16.84 -2.79 -27.52
C ALA A 701 15.71 -3.66 -28.10
N THR A 702 15.87 -4.98 -28.11
CA THR A 702 14.91 -5.93 -28.70
C THR A 702 13.94 -6.51 -27.67
N ALA A 703 14.39 -6.68 -26.42
CA ALA A 703 13.60 -7.22 -25.33
C ALA A 703 12.64 -6.19 -24.70
N THR A 704 13.00 -4.91 -24.61
CA THR A 704 12.14 -3.92 -23.93
C THR A 704 11.20 -3.18 -24.88
N VAL A 705 10.04 -2.76 -24.37
CA VAL A 705 9.02 -1.99 -25.10
C VAL A 705 8.71 -0.67 -24.41
N ALA A 706 8.28 0.34 -25.17
CA ALA A 706 7.93 1.64 -24.58
C ALA A 706 6.51 1.64 -23.97
N SER A 707 5.58 0.90 -24.57
CA SER A 707 4.18 0.82 -24.15
C SER A 707 3.68 -0.62 -24.08
N SER A 708 2.72 -0.89 -23.20
CA SER A 708 2.02 -2.18 -23.11
C SER A 708 1.39 -2.60 -24.43
N THR A 709 0.83 -1.65 -25.19
CA THR A 709 0.21 -1.91 -26.50
C THR A 709 1.23 -2.40 -27.55
N GLU A 710 2.44 -1.84 -27.52
CA GLU A 710 3.55 -2.28 -28.37
C GLU A 710 3.97 -3.72 -28.02
N GLY A 711 4.09 -4.02 -26.72
CA GLY A 711 4.40 -5.36 -26.24
C GLY A 711 3.38 -6.41 -26.69
N ILE A 712 2.08 -6.11 -26.59
CA ILE A 712 1.01 -7.02 -27.03
C ILE A 712 1.09 -7.27 -28.55
N ASN A 713 1.32 -6.23 -29.35
CA ASN A 713 1.47 -6.38 -30.80
C ASN A 713 2.68 -7.24 -31.18
N ARG A 714 3.78 -7.14 -30.43
CA ARG A 714 4.96 -8.02 -30.62
C ARG A 714 4.64 -9.48 -30.26
N VAL A 715 3.90 -9.74 -29.19
CA VAL A 715 3.44 -11.11 -28.86
C VAL A 715 2.59 -11.69 -29.98
N LEU A 716 1.68 -10.89 -30.55
CA LEU A 716 0.84 -11.32 -31.67
C LEU A 716 1.64 -11.63 -32.94
N ALA A 717 2.73 -10.91 -33.19
CA ALA A 717 3.67 -11.22 -34.28
C ALA A 717 4.34 -12.59 -34.11
N GLY A 718 4.50 -13.07 -32.86
CA GLY A 718 5.01 -14.40 -32.50
C GLY A 718 6.48 -14.38 -32.07
N ASN A 719 6.96 -15.50 -31.51
CA ASN A 719 8.32 -15.69 -30.97
C ASN A 719 8.78 -14.67 -29.91
N TYR A 720 7.81 -13.98 -29.27
CA TYR A 720 8.06 -13.03 -28.21
C TYR A 720 7.12 -13.29 -27.04
N ALA A 721 7.65 -13.31 -25.81
CA ALA A 721 6.90 -13.42 -24.58
C ALA A 721 6.98 -12.10 -23.80
N PHE A 722 5.84 -11.55 -23.39
CA PHE A 722 5.79 -10.26 -22.73
C PHE A 722 5.43 -10.44 -21.25
N LEU A 723 6.32 -9.95 -20.39
CA LEU A 723 6.17 -9.98 -18.94
C LEU A 723 5.39 -8.74 -18.51
N MET A 724 4.14 -8.92 -18.10
CA MET A 724 3.24 -7.85 -17.70
C MET A 724 2.39 -8.24 -16.48
N GLU A 725 1.69 -7.29 -15.89
CA GLU A 725 0.78 -7.55 -14.77
C GLU A 725 -0.42 -8.39 -15.22
N SER A 726 -0.84 -9.33 -14.36
CA SER A 726 -1.82 -10.37 -14.68
C SER A 726 -3.19 -9.79 -15.06
N THR A 727 -3.63 -8.74 -14.40
CA THR A 727 -4.90 -8.07 -14.66
C THR A 727 -4.94 -7.46 -16.06
N THR A 728 -3.84 -6.83 -16.48
CA THR A 728 -3.68 -6.29 -17.83
C THR A 728 -3.58 -7.41 -18.87
N SER A 729 -2.91 -8.51 -18.53
CA SER A 729 -2.84 -9.70 -19.38
C SER A 729 -4.24 -10.31 -19.61
N GLU A 730 -4.99 -10.56 -18.54
CA GLU A 730 -6.36 -11.08 -18.59
C GLU A 730 -7.29 -10.20 -19.42
N TYR A 731 -7.21 -8.88 -19.22
CA TYR A 731 -7.98 -7.91 -19.99
C TYR A 731 -7.78 -8.06 -21.51
N ASN A 732 -6.55 -8.29 -21.93
CA ASN A 732 -6.16 -8.44 -23.33
C ASN A 732 -6.49 -9.84 -23.88
N ILE A 733 -6.33 -10.89 -23.07
CA ILE A 733 -6.72 -12.27 -23.44
C ILE A 733 -8.22 -12.36 -23.71
N MET A 734 -9.05 -11.72 -22.87
CA MET A 734 -10.50 -11.69 -23.07
C MET A 734 -10.93 -10.95 -24.34
N ARG A 735 -10.11 -10.03 -24.84
CA ARG A 735 -10.38 -9.26 -26.09
C ARG A 735 -9.80 -9.92 -27.33
N ASN A 736 -8.70 -10.64 -27.17
CA ASN A 736 -7.98 -11.27 -28.27
C ASN A 736 -7.69 -12.73 -27.96
N CYS A 737 -8.44 -13.63 -28.60
CA CYS A 737 -8.38 -15.07 -28.37
C CYS A 737 -7.08 -15.74 -28.87
N ASP A 738 -6.24 -15.01 -29.62
CA ASP A 738 -4.91 -15.46 -30.04
C ASP A 738 -3.86 -15.37 -28.92
N LEU A 739 -4.21 -14.82 -27.75
CA LEU A 739 -3.33 -14.68 -26.60
C LEU A 739 -3.66 -15.70 -25.51
N THR A 740 -2.64 -16.10 -24.76
CA THR A 740 -2.73 -16.98 -23.58
C THR A 740 -1.70 -16.57 -22.55
N SER A 741 -2.06 -16.67 -21.26
CA SER A 741 -1.09 -16.60 -20.17
C SER A 741 -0.44 -17.94 -19.92
N ILE A 742 0.86 -17.93 -19.59
CA ILE A 742 1.66 -19.13 -19.34
C ILE A 742 2.19 -19.09 -17.91
N GLY A 743 2.04 -20.22 -17.21
CA GLY A 743 2.45 -20.38 -15.83
C GLY A 743 1.52 -19.68 -14.83
N GLY A 744 1.99 -19.63 -13.58
CA GLY A 744 1.34 -18.88 -12.50
C GLY A 744 1.90 -17.47 -12.36
N LEU A 745 1.43 -16.75 -11.34
CA LEU A 745 1.96 -15.45 -10.97
C LEU A 745 3.40 -15.59 -10.44
N LEU A 746 4.33 -14.80 -10.97
CA LEU A 746 5.75 -14.85 -10.57
C LEU A 746 6.02 -14.15 -9.23
N ASP A 747 5.09 -13.29 -8.81
CA ASP A 747 5.10 -12.56 -7.54
C ASP A 747 3.67 -12.29 -7.04
N SER A 748 3.55 -11.66 -5.88
CA SER A 748 2.28 -11.20 -5.29
C SER A 748 2.39 -9.72 -4.98
N LYS A 749 1.59 -8.92 -5.67
CA LYS A 749 1.52 -7.46 -5.63
C LYS A 749 0.07 -7.01 -5.49
N GLY A 750 -0.12 -5.73 -5.21
CA GLY A 750 -1.44 -5.12 -5.20
C GLY A 750 -1.42 -3.71 -5.78
N TYR A 751 -2.56 -3.31 -6.33
CA TYR A 751 -2.85 -1.92 -6.62
C TYR A 751 -3.50 -1.25 -5.42
N GLY A 752 -2.99 -0.07 -5.08
CA GLY A 752 -3.57 0.82 -4.09
C GLY A 752 -3.63 2.24 -4.64
N PHE A 753 -4.48 3.08 -4.06
CA PHE A 753 -4.45 4.50 -4.38
C PHE A 753 -3.31 5.15 -3.63
N GLY A 754 -2.54 5.99 -4.34
CA GLY A 754 -1.47 6.76 -3.73
C GLY A 754 -2.04 8.00 -3.07
N VAL A 755 -1.57 8.34 -1.88
CA VAL A 755 -1.89 9.60 -1.18
C VAL A 755 -0.59 10.26 -0.73
N PRO A 756 -0.54 11.59 -0.58
CA PRO A 756 0.65 12.25 -0.03
C PRO A 756 1.05 11.63 1.30
N GLN A 757 2.35 11.62 1.59
CA GLN A 757 2.87 11.08 2.85
C GLN A 757 2.22 11.76 4.05
N ASN A 758 1.82 10.97 5.06
CA ASN A 758 1.09 11.44 6.25
C ASN A 758 -0.28 12.09 5.93
N SER A 759 -0.95 11.65 4.86
CA SER A 759 -2.29 12.14 4.52
C SER A 759 -3.34 11.70 5.55
N PRO A 760 -4.17 12.62 6.07
CA PRO A 760 -5.25 12.27 7.02
C PRO A 760 -6.35 11.42 6.37
N TYR A 761 -6.42 11.40 5.04
CA TYR A 761 -7.44 10.66 4.29
C TYR A 761 -7.10 9.18 4.10
N ARG A 762 -5.84 8.77 4.31
CA ARG A 762 -5.35 7.41 4.02
C ARG A 762 -6.19 6.34 4.71
N ASP A 763 -6.42 6.51 6.01
CA ASP A 763 -7.06 5.50 6.84
C ASP A 763 -8.57 5.44 6.58
N ILE A 764 -9.21 6.59 6.35
CA ILE A 764 -10.64 6.69 5.99
C ILE A 764 -10.90 6.06 4.63
N LEU A 765 -10.06 6.37 3.64
CA LEU A 765 -10.15 5.79 2.30
C LEU A 765 -9.89 4.27 2.36
N SER A 766 -8.89 3.84 3.14
CA SER A 766 -8.59 2.42 3.32
C SER A 766 -9.75 1.64 3.95
N ASP A 767 -10.34 2.15 5.03
CA ASP A 767 -11.52 1.55 5.68
C ASP A 767 -12.70 1.45 4.72
N THR A 768 -12.94 2.49 3.93
CA THR A 768 -14.03 2.49 2.95
C THR A 768 -13.77 1.53 1.79
N ILE A 769 -12.53 1.41 1.30
CA ILE A 769 -12.13 0.44 0.28
C ILE A 769 -12.32 -1.00 0.80
N LEU A 770 -11.93 -1.28 2.05
CA LEU A 770 -12.15 -2.58 2.67
C LEU A 770 -13.64 -2.91 2.76
N LYS A 771 -14.48 -1.95 3.14
CA LYS A 771 -15.96 -2.13 3.11
C LYS A 771 -16.48 -2.44 1.71
N LEU A 772 -16.00 -1.75 0.68
CA LEU A 772 -16.37 -2.06 -0.71
C LEU A 772 -15.92 -3.47 -1.15
N GLN A 773 -14.81 -3.96 -0.60
CA GLN A 773 -14.32 -5.31 -0.83
C GLN A 773 -15.19 -6.36 -0.12
N ASP A 774 -15.51 -6.13 1.16
CA ASP A 774 -16.37 -7.00 1.98
C ASP A 774 -17.80 -7.10 1.43
N GLU A 775 -18.34 -5.99 0.90
CA GLU A 775 -19.63 -5.96 0.23
C GLU A 775 -19.61 -6.59 -1.19
N GLY A 776 -18.42 -6.93 -1.72
CA GLY A 776 -18.26 -7.53 -3.05
C GLY A 776 -18.44 -6.54 -4.22
N VAL A 777 -18.48 -5.23 -3.95
CA VAL A 777 -18.68 -4.18 -4.97
C VAL A 777 -17.48 -4.09 -5.91
N ILE A 778 -16.27 -4.21 -5.39
CA ILE A 778 -15.05 -4.22 -6.22
C ILE A 778 -15.08 -5.37 -7.23
N GLN A 779 -15.52 -6.56 -6.81
CA GLN A 779 -15.64 -7.72 -7.70
C GLN A 779 -16.73 -7.52 -8.77
N LYS A 780 -17.82 -6.83 -8.42
CA LYS A 780 -18.86 -6.44 -9.38
C LYS A 780 -18.29 -5.52 -10.46
N TYR A 781 -17.53 -4.50 -10.10
CA TYR A 781 -16.86 -3.64 -11.08
C TYR A 781 -15.80 -4.40 -11.90
N TYR A 782 -15.06 -5.33 -11.29
CA TYR A 782 -14.11 -6.16 -12.01
C TYR A 782 -14.79 -6.96 -13.12
N ASN A 783 -15.91 -7.62 -12.80
CA ASN A 783 -16.69 -8.37 -13.78
C ASN A 783 -17.24 -7.47 -14.91
N LYS A 784 -17.73 -6.26 -14.59
CA LYS A 784 -18.20 -5.28 -15.57
C LYS A 784 -17.11 -4.90 -16.58
N TRP A 785 -15.92 -4.53 -16.11
CA TRP A 785 -14.85 -4.01 -16.96
C TRP A 785 -14.03 -5.09 -17.68
N TRP A 786 -13.87 -6.26 -17.08
CA TRP A 786 -13.15 -7.38 -17.69
C TRP A 786 -14.05 -8.30 -18.52
N LYS A 787 -15.15 -8.81 -17.95
CA LYS A 787 -15.98 -9.86 -18.57
C LYS A 787 -17.09 -9.32 -19.46
N GLU A 788 -17.90 -8.39 -18.96
CA GLU A 788 -19.08 -7.89 -19.69
C GLU A 788 -18.69 -7.00 -20.87
N ALA A 789 -17.60 -6.24 -20.75
CA ALA A 789 -17.04 -5.45 -21.84
C ALA A 789 -16.19 -6.26 -22.84
N ALA A 790 -16.00 -7.56 -22.63
CA ALA A 790 -15.29 -8.43 -23.57
C ALA A 790 -16.21 -8.90 -24.70
N ASN A 791 -15.68 -8.99 -25.91
CA ASN A 791 -16.41 -9.59 -27.04
C ASN A 791 -16.68 -11.06 -26.73
N LEU A 792 -17.96 -11.48 -26.73
CA LEU A 792 -18.45 -12.87 -26.59
C LEU A 792 -17.84 -13.92 -27.56
N LYS A 793 -16.88 -13.52 -28.41
CA LYS A 793 -16.28 -14.36 -29.46
C LYS A 793 -15.35 -15.45 -28.91
N CYS A 794 -14.62 -15.20 -27.82
CA CYS A 794 -13.67 -16.21 -27.30
C CYS A 794 -14.39 -17.40 -26.63
N ASP A 795 -15.51 -17.17 -25.93
CA ASP A 795 -16.30 -18.23 -25.28
C ASP A 795 -17.05 -19.14 -26.26
N GLN A 796 -17.48 -18.59 -27.40
CA GLN A 796 -18.17 -19.38 -28.43
C GLN A 796 -17.24 -20.36 -29.15
N GLU A 797 -15.95 -20.03 -29.27
CA GLU A 797 -14.96 -20.94 -29.85
C GLU A 797 -14.63 -22.09 -28.92
N ASP A 798 -14.49 -21.87 -27.62
CA ASP A 798 -14.12 -22.95 -26.69
C ASP A 798 -15.31 -23.88 -26.40
N LYS A 799 -16.55 -23.38 -26.34
CA LYS A 799 -17.76 -24.24 -26.24
C LYS A 799 -18.04 -25.08 -27.49
N ARG A 800 -17.66 -24.62 -28.69
CA ARG A 800 -17.74 -25.44 -29.93
C ARG A 800 -16.71 -26.56 -29.99
N LYS A 801 -15.73 -26.60 -29.08
CA LYS A 801 -14.60 -27.54 -29.10
C LYS A 801 -14.78 -28.76 -28.19
N ASP A 802 -15.76 -28.76 -27.28
CA ASP A 802 -16.07 -29.90 -26.38
C ASP A 802 -17.12 -30.87 -26.95
N THR A 803 -17.77 -30.53 -28.06
CA THR A 803 -18.57 -31.49 -28.82
C THR A 803 -17.66 -32.34 -29.67
N ALA A 804 -17.75 -33.67 -29.53
CA ALA A 804 -16.98 -34.66 -30.28
C ALA A 804 -16.84 -34.24 -31.76
N ALA A 805 -15.64 -33.86 -32.17
CA ALA A 805 -15.38 -33.36 -33.51
C ALA A 805 -15.71 -34.44 -34.53
N GLU A 806 -16.54 -34.11 -35.52
CA GLU A 806 -16.79 -34.99 -36.67
C GLU A 806 -15.46 -35.35 -37.34
N LEU A 807 -15.27 -36.62 -37.69
CA LEU A 807 -14.06 -37.05 -38.40
C LEU A 807 -14.02 -36.41 -39.80
N GLY A 808 -13.25 -35.34 -39.93
CA GLY A 808 -13.04 -34.67 -41.22
C GLY A 808 -12.28 -35.53 -42.22
N PHE A 809 -12.47 -35.26 -43.52
CA PHE A 809 -11.77 -35.92 -44.63
C PHE A 809 -10.24 -35.92 -44.46
N ALA A 810 -9.66 -34.89 -43.82
CA ALA A 810 -8.22 -34.80 -43.57
C ALA A 810 -7.67 -35.93 -42.68
N ASN A 811 -8.49 -36.50 -41.79
CA ASN A 811 -8.07 -37.60 -40.89
C ASN A 811 -8.11 -38.97 -41.60
N ILE A 812 -9.01 -39.16 -42.56
CA ILE A 812 -9.25 -40.44 -43.26
C ILE A 812 -8.64 -40.45 -44.68
N GLY A 813 -8.26 -39.29 -45.21
CA GLY A 813 -7.82 -39.11 -46.60
C GLY A 813 -6.69 -40.05 -47.05
N GLY A 814 -5.75 -40.38 -46.17
CA GLY A 814 -4.67 -41.31 -46.50
C GLY A 814 -5.14 -42.74 -46.81
N ILE A 815 -6.27 -43.18 -46.26
CA ILE A 815 -6.86 -44.51 -46.55
C ILE A 815 -7.36 -44.57 -48.01
N PHE A 816 -7.99 -43.49 -48.49
CA PHE A 816 -8.43 -43.39 -49.88
C PHE A 816 -7.27 -43.36 -50.87
N VAL A 817 -6.16 -42.70 -50.52
CA VAL A 817 -4.93 -42.70 -51.33
C VAL A 817 -4.35 -44.10 -51.43
N MET A 818 -4.28 -44.84 -50.32
CA MET A 818 -3.78 -46.23 -50.32
C MET A 818 -4.66 -47.16 -51.17
N LEU A 819 -5.99 -47.00 -51.11
CA LEU A 819 -6.91 -47.76 -51.95
C LEU A 819 -6.67 -47.48 -53.45
N ALA A 820 -6.53 -46.21 -53.84
CA ALA A 820 -6.28 -45.83 -55.21
C ALA A 820 -4.95 -46.40 -55.75
N VAL A 821 -3.89 -46.33 -54.95
CA VAL A 821 -2.58 -46.92 -55.29
C VAL A 821 -2.70 -48.44 -55.43
N GLY A 822 -3.38 -49.12 -54.50
CA GLY A 822 -3.61 -50.57 -54.56
C GLY A 822 -4.34 -51.01 -55.82
N LEU A 823 -5.37 -50.27 -56.24
CA LEU A 823 -6.09 -50.54 -57.49
C LEU A 823 -5.19 -50.35 -58.73
N LEU A 824 -4.39 -49.29 -58.77
CA LEU A 824 -3.45 -49.04 -59.87
C LEU A 824 -2.39 -50.13 -59.98
N VAL A 825 -1.81 -50.56 -58.85
CA VAL A 825 -0.83 -51.67 -58.81
C VAL A 825 -1.47 -52.97 -59.26
N SER A 826 -2.67 -53.30 -58.80
CA SER A 826 -3.40 -54.50 -59.22
C SER A 826 -3.67 -54.51 -60.72
N MET A 827 -4.13 -53.39 -61.29
CA MET A 827 -4.32 -53.25 -62.75
C MET A 827 -3.01 -53.41 -63.53
N ALA A 828 -1.91 -52.85 -63.01
CA ALA A 828 -0.59 -53.00 -63.63
C ALA A 828 -0.10 -54.46 -63.60
N VAL A 829 -0.25 -55.15 -62.46
CA VAL A 829 0.09 -56.58 -62.32
C VAL A 829 -0.74 -57.43 -63.29
N ALA A 830 -2.06 -57.21 -63.36
CA ALA A 830 -2.92 -57.92 -64.30
C ALA A 830 -2.51 -57.67 -65.76
N ALA A 831 -2.14 -56.44 -66.12
CA ALA A 831 -1.63 -56.11 -67.44
C ALA A 831 -0.29 -56.81 -67.75
N ILE A 832 0.60 -56.91 -66.77
CA ILE A 832 1.88 -57.62 -66.87
C ILE A 832 1.65 -59.14 -67.02
N GLU A 833 0.80 -59.75 -66.18
CA GLU A 833 0.45 -61.17 -66.26
C GLU A 833 -0.16 -61.52 -67.63
N PHE A 834 -1.09 -60.69 -68.10
CA PHE A 834 -1.69 -60.85 -69.42
C PHE A 834 -0.63 -60.77 -70.54
N SER A 835 0.29 -59.81 -70.44
CA SER A 835 1.39 -59.64 -71.40
C SER A 835 2.35 -60.84 -71.40
N ILE A 836 2.72 -61.35 -70.23
CA ILE A 836 3.58 -62.54 -70.08
C ILE A 836 2.88 -63.79 -70.62
N LYS A 837 1.59 -63.97 -70.32
CA LYS A 837 0.81 -65.13 -70.78
C LYS A 837 0.64 -65.17 -72.29
N ILE A 838 0.45 -64.01 -72.93
CA ILE A 838 0.43 -63.90 -74.40
C ILE A 838 1.80 -64.21 -74.99
N ARG A 839 2.88 -63.66 -74.41
CA ARG A 839 4.25 -63.89 -74.89
C ARG A 839 4.67 -65.36 -74.80
N ASN A 840 4.15 -66.11 -73.83
CA ASN A 840 4.44 -67.54 -73.65
C ASN A 840 3.55 -68.48 -74.51
N ARG A 841 2.50 -67.98 -75.18
CA ARG A 841 1.72 -68.78 -76.14
C ARG A 841 2.48 -68.89 -77.47
N LYS A 842 3.25 -69.98 -77.64
CA LYS A 842 3.84 -70.33 -78.94
C LYS A 842 2.74 -70.77 -79.91
N GLY A 843 2.50 -70.01 -80.98
CA GLY A 843 1.70 -70.48 -82.13
C GLY A 843 0.83 -69.46 -82.89
N ARG A 844 0.72 -68.18 -82.51
CA ARG A 844 -0.05 -67.19 -83.28
C ARG A 844 0.59 -65.80 -83.23
N GLN A 845 0.99 -65.25 -84.40
CA GLN A 845 1.37 -63.84 -84.55
C GLN A 845 0.10 -62.99 -84.63
N ILE A 846 -0.38 -62.49 -83.49
CA ILE A 846 -1.41 -61.44 -83.43
C ILE A 846 -0.89 -60.34 -82.51
N SER A 847 -1.21 -59.08 -82.82
CA SER A 847 -0.80 -57.91 -82.02
C SER A 847 -1.45 -57.91 -80.64
N ILE A 848 -0.67 -57.60 -79.60
CA ILE A 848 -1.08 -57.53 -78.18
C ILE A 848 -2.33 -56.64 -77.99
N ARG A 849 -2.47 -55.59 -78.80
CA ARG A 849 -3.59 -54.63 -78.74
C ARG A 849 -4.92 -55.22 -79.21
N GLU A 850 -4.89 -56.10 -80.20
CA GLU A 850 -6.09 -56.73 -80.77
C GLU A 850 -6.61 -57.87 -79.87
N GLU A 851 -5.70 -58.60 -79.23
CA GLU A 851 -6.06 -59.65 -78.27
C GLU A 851 -6.62 -59.06 -76.97
N MET A 852 -6.05 -57.95 -76.47
CA MET A 852 -6.64 -57.17 -75.37
C MET A 852 -8.06 -56.72 -75.69
N GLN A 853 -8.31 -56.15 -76.87
CA GLN A 853 -9.64 -55.69 -77.25
C GLN A 853 -10.64 -56.84 -77.37
N ARG A 854 -10.22 -58.02 -77.84
CA ARG A 854 -11.06 -59.23 -77.86
C ARG A 854 -11.39 -59.75 -76.47
N TYR A 855 -10.41 -59.86 -75.58
CA TYR A 855 -10.63 -60.32 -74.20
C TYR A 855 -11.43 -59.32 -73.37
N PHE A 856 -11.20 -58.02 -73.54
CA PHE A 856 -11.96 -56.96 -72.88
C PHE A 856 -13.42 -56.94 -73.36
N ARG A 857 -13.65 -57.11 -74.67
CA ARG A 857 -15.01 -57.32 -75.21
C ARG A 857 -15.64 -58.61 -74.67
N PHE A 858 -14.88 -59.71 -74.57
CA PHE A 858 -15.40 -60.97 -74.02
C PHE A 858 -15.78 -60.86 -72.52
N ALA A 859 -14.94 -60.19 -71.72
CA ALA A 859 -15.16 -60.01 -70.28
C ALA A 859 -16.32 -59.06 -69.96
N ILE A 860 -16.54 -58.02 -70.77
CA ILE A 860 -17.62 -57.04 -70.55
C ILE A 860 -18.97 -57.52 -71.13
N PHE A 861 -18.97 -58.21 -72.28
CA PHE A 861 -20.22 -58.53 -72.99
C PHE A 861 -20.80 -59.93 -72.71
N ASN A 862 -20.10 -60.84 -72.03
CA ASN A 862 -20.52 -62.25 -71.91
C ASN A 862 -20.63 -62.77 -70.47
N VAL A 863 -21.38 -62.05 -69.63
CA VAL A 863 -21.67 -62.47 -68.22
C VAL A 863 -22.88 -63.44 -68.13
N SER A 864 -23.61 -63.72 -69.22
CA SER A 864 -24.88 -64.49 -69.17
C SER A 864 -24.97 -65.75 -70.04
N ALA A 865 -23.91 -66.55 -70.20
CA ALA A 865 -23.99 -67.80 -70.95
C ALA A 865 -23.34 -69.02 -70.25
N SER A 866 -24.18 -69.75 -69.52
CA SER A 866 -24.22 -71.22 -69.36
C SER A 866 -22.92 -72.04 -69.59
N LYS A 867 -22.55 -72.78 -68.53
CA LYS A 867 -21.48 -73.80 -68.34
C LYS A 867 -21.24 -74.85 -69.46
N ARG A 868 -21.87 -74.78 -70.64
CA ARG A 868 -21.78 -75.81 -71.70
C ARG A 868 -20.70 -75.61 -72.78
N ARG A 869 -19.95 -74.50 -72.77
CA ARG A 869 -18.87 -74.24 -73.76
C ARG A 869 -17.44 -74.19 -73.21
N ALA A 870 -17.25 -74.44 -71.91
CA ALA A 870 -15.90 -74.54 -71.33
C ALA A 870 -15.18 -75.86 -71.66
N SER A 871 -15.93 -76.91 -72.04
CA SER A 871 -15.39 -78.22 -72.43
C SER A 871 -14.70 -78.23 -73.81
N ILE A 872 -14.77 -77.14 -74.58
CA ILE A 872 -14.19 -77.03 -75.93
C ILE A 872 -12.83 -76.30 -75.92
N PHE A 873 -12.39 -75.74 -74.79
CA PHE A 873 -11.13 -74.97 -74.71
C PHE A 873 -10.00 -75.65 -73.89
N ILE A 874 -10.22 -76.87 -73.38
CA ILE A 874 -9.22 -77.65 -72.60
C ILE A 874 -8.80 -78.96 -73.30
N ARG A 875 -9.44 -79.34 -74.42
CA ARG A 875 -8.90 -80.40 -75.29
C ARG A 875 -8.33 -79.75 -76.54
N ASP A 876 -7.02 -79.70 -76.62
CA ASP A 876 -6.24 -79.85 -77.86
C ASP A 876 -4.79 -80.17 -77.46
N VAL A 877 -4.59 -81.45 -77.13
CA VAL A 877 -3.30 -82.13 -77.15
C VAL A 877 -3.06 -82.56 -78.61
N PRO A 878 -1.93 -82.21 -79.26
CA PRO A 878 -1.49 -82.97 -80.42
C PRO A 878 -0.80 -84.24 -79.93
N LEU A 879 -1.42 -85.38 -80.24
CA LEU A 879 -0.92 -86.74 -80.07
C LEU A 879 0.41 -86.95 -80.83
N LEU A 880 1.33 -87.69 -80.20
CA LEU A 880 2.29 -88.53 -80.91
C LEU A 880 1.69 -89.93 -80.94
N ASP A 881 1.23 -90.34 -82.12
CA ASP A 881 0.85 -91.72 -82.45
C ASP A 881 2.12 -92.57 -82.58
N GLU A 882 2.12 -93.76 -81.98
CA GLU A 882 2.69 -94.95 -82.63
C GLU A 882 1.94 -96.22 -82.19
N HIS A 883 1.51 -96.98 -83.19
CA HIS A 883 0.99 -98.35 -83.19
C HIS A 883 -0.48 -98.65 -82.82
N HIS A 884 -1.30 -98.60 -83.87
CA HIS A 884 -2.04 -99.72 -84.48
C HIS A 884 -2.61 -100.87 -83.63
N GLN A 885 -3.90 -101.14 -83.93
CA GLN A 885 -4.53 -102.45 -84.13
C GLN A 885 -4.98 -103.23 -82.88
N GLU A 886 -6.28 -103.23 -82.58
CA GLU A 886 -7.20 -104.31 -82.99
C GLU A 886 -8.63 -104.12 -82.43
N ALA A 887 -9.59 -104.43 -83.29
CA ALA A 887 -10.93 -104.95 -82.98
C ALA A 887 -11.96 -104.05 -82.28
N GLU A 888 -12.70 -103.30 -83.09
CA GLU A 888 -14.17 -103.31 -82.96
C GLU A 888 -14.69 -104.70 -83.35
N HIS A 889 -15.31 -105.40 -82.41
CA HIS A 889 -16.41 -106.31 -82.72
C HIS A 889 -17.36 -106.41 -81.52
N ILE A 890 -18.64 -106.16 -81.82
CA ILE A 890 -19.84 -106.69 -81.16
C ILE A 890 -20.41 -105.86 -80.00
N LYS A 891 -21.47 -105.10 -80.37
CA LYS A 891 -22.78 -104.99 -79.69
C LYS A 891 -22.88 -105.62 -78.29
N HIS A 892 -23.08 -104.81 -77.26
CA HIS A 892 -24.37 -104.62 -76.58
C HIS A 892 -24.29 -103.53 -75.51
#